data_AF-A0A936SXN7-F1
#
_entry.id   AF-A0A936SXN7-F1
#
_cell.length_a   1.000
_cell.length_b   1.000
_cell.length_c   1.000
_cell.angle_alpha   90.00
_cell.angle_beta   90.00
_cell.angle_gamma   90.00
#
_symmetry.space_group_name_H-M   'P 1'
#
loop_
_entity.id
_entity.type
_entity.pdbx_description
1 polymer ?
#
loop_
_entity_poly.entity_id
_entity_poly.type
_entity_poly.pdbx_seq_one_letter_code
_entity_poly.pdbx_strand_id
1 'polypeptide(L)'
;MQRISQPLTHLRGSYEVIVVGSGYGGGIAASRFARAGRKVCVLERGREHLPGDFPDTEVAALREFQMNGPMHDFGSKTGLYELHVDKDITVVKGCGLGGTSLINANVALRADPRVFEDLRWPAEFRADIRGGLEEGYERAEAMLQPRTYPRTRPELKKVSHLRGCAEHLGEKFHLTPINVTFESGMNHVGIEQKACNDCGDCATGCNHGAKNTTRMNYLPDAWNHGAEIFCEVDVVSIRRVGDRWLVIVRPLEVGRELFDAPAIHIFADIVVLGAGTLGSTEILLRSAEAGLSVSRLLGERFTGNGDVLGFSYNGEVAIHATGYGDHDPSGHEPVGPCITSFIDARDGRPLADGMIAEDGTVPGAIGSFTARILATEALVQGKTSSGDFGTTVKREARELETTVRGPQHGAMNHTQTFLVMAHDGDNGHMQLESGRLRIHWPGVGKRPIIEKANDMLAKATETTRGIYLRNPIWNKLFGQPLITVHPLGGCCMGDNAQTGVVDHKGQVFDGNGATTVHPGLYVMDGSIIPTSVGVNPLLTISAVAERCADLAIRQHGFSASYELPSRPREDVPPPKVGVRFTETMKGHFSKGTLDYKAADEAGKLDGHAMRFVLTIQADDLEALLVNEHYQSNMVGSVEADMLSPEPLTVTDGKFTLFVRNPEQPGVKNMIYRMGLSARDGTEYWFEGFKVIRDDPGIDIWPDTTTLYVTVWQGRSNAGPLVGRGILYIAPEDFIKQLTTTKITNAPSKVTEAKDLVRFGMHFMGELWKTYGLHLVREAI
;
A
#
# COMPACT_ATOMS: atom_id res chain seq x y z
N MET A 1 6.76 17.46 -7.47
CA MET A 1 5.63 16.54 -7.74
C MET A 1 4.51 16.84 -6.74
N GLN A 2 3.26 16.89 -7.19
CA GLN A 2 2.10 17.10 -6.32
C GLN A 2 1.58 15.77 -5.75
N ARG A 3 1.07 15.81 -4.52
CA ARG A 3 0.33 14.71 -3.88
C ARG A 3 -1.04 14.53 -4.55
N ILE A 4 -1.39 13.30 -4.90
CA ILE A 4 -2.65 12.97 -5.58
C ILE A 4 -3.64 12.23 -4.66
N SER A 5 -3.19 11.80 -3.48
CA SER A 5 -4.09 11.29 -2.45
C SER A 5 -4.92 12.41 -1.84
N GLN A 6 -6.17 12.09 -1.50
CA GLN A 6 -7.14 12.99 -0.91
C GLN A 6 -7.29 12.71 0.59
N PRO A 7 -7.72 13.71 1.38
CA PRO A 7 -8.10 13.49 2.76
C PRO A 7 -9.20 12.43 2.88
N LEU A 8 -9.09 11.55 3.87
CA LEU A 8 -10.11 10.55 4.18
C LEU A 8 -11.52 11.16 4.36
N THR A 9 -11.61 12.39 4.86
CA THR A 9 -12.89 13.09 5.06
C THR A 9 -13.62 13.43 3.76
N HIS A 10 -13.00 13.27 2.60
CA HIS A 10 -13.62 13.42 1.28
C HIS A 10 -14.21 12.11 0.76
N LEU A 11 -14.07 11.02 1.51
CA LEU A 11 -14.61 9.72 1.15
C LEU A 11 -16.14 9.77 1.07
N ARG A 12 -16.68 9.38 -0.08
CA ARG A 12 -18.11 9.28 -0.34
C ARG A 12 -18.68 7.96 0.17
N GLY A 13 -19.97 7.95 0.46
CA GLY A 13 -20.69 6.72 0.87
C GLY A 13 -20.77 5.67 -0.24
N SER A 14 -20.56 6.05 -1.50
CA SER A 14 -20.59 5.10 -2.60
C SER A 14 -19.85 5.54 -3.87
N TYR A 15 -19.36 4.55 -4.62
CA TYR A 15 -18.69 4.72 -5.90
C TYR A 15 -19.22 3.75 -6.95
N GLU A 16 -18.89 3.97 -8.22
CA GLU A 16 -19.19 3.00 -9.28
C GLU A 16 -18.15 1.87 -9.27
N VAL A 17 -16.86 2.24 -9.14
CA VAL A 17 -15.76 1.28 -9.09
C VAL A 17 -14.90 1.58 -7.87
N ILE A 18 -14.68 0.58 -7.01
CA ILE A 18 -13.64 0.60 -5.98
C ILE A 18 -12.50 -0.30 -6.42
N VAL A 19 -11.29 0.23 -6.43
CA VAL A 19 -10.05 -0.51 -6.64
C VAL A 19 -9.29 -0.56 -5.33
N VAL A 20 -9.00 -1.77 -4.85
CA VAL A 20 -8.29 -2.01 -3.60
C VAL A 20 -6.82 -2.28 -3.88
N GLY A 21 -5.93 -1.45 -3.34
CA GLY A 21 -4.50 -1.48 -3.60
C GLY A 21 -4.10 -0.69 -4.84
N SER A 22 -2.86 -0.19 -4.83
CA SER A 22 -2.35 0.73 -5.85
C SER A 22 -1.06 0.25 -6.56
N GLY A 23 -0.77 -1.06 -6.45
CA GLY A 23 0.33 -1.71 -7.17
C GLY A 23 0.09 -1.81 -8.68
N TYR A 24 0.77 -2.72 -9.38
CA TYR A 24 0.60 -2.91 -10.83
C TYR A 24 -0.86 -3.17 -11.22
N GLY A 25 -1.47 -4.21 -10.65
CA GLY A 25 -2.87 -4.56 -10.92
C GLY A 25 -3.86 -3.44 -10.60
N GLY A 26 -3.81 -2.91 -9.37
CA GLY A 26 -4.70 -1.84 -8.93
C GLY A 26 -4.51 -0.53 -9.69
N GLY A 27 -3.26 -0.10 -9.94
CA GLY A 27 -2.98 1.10 -10.72
C GLY A 27 -3.50 1.00 -12.16
N ILE A 28 -3.30 -0.15 -12.81
CA ILE A 28 -3.82 -0.41 -14.16
C ILE A 28 -5.35 -0.37 -14.16
N ALA A 29 -6.00 -1.14 -13.28
CA ALA A 29 -7.46 -1.15 -13.18
C ALA A 29 -8.02 0.27 -12.96
N ALA A 30 -7.44 1.04 -12.03
CA ALA A 30 -7.85 2.41 -11.76
C ALA A 30 -7.72 3.31 -12.99
N SER A 31 -6.59 3.26 -13.70
CA SER A 31 -6.37 4.02 -14.94
C SER A 31 -7.40 3.65 -16.01
N ARG A 32 -7.62 2.35 -16.25
CA ARG A 32 -8.49 1.90 -17.34
C ARG A 32 -9.98 2.18 -17.06
N PHE A 33 -10.45 1.95 -15.83
CA PHE A 33 -11.82 2.32 -15.47
C PHE A 33 -12.04 3.86 -15.44
N ALA A 34 -11.06 4.65 -15.03
CA ALA A 34 -11.15 6.11 -15.07
C ALA A 34 -11.17 6.63 -16.52
N ARG A 35 -10.33 6.08 -17.40
CA ARG A 35 -10.36 6.35 -18.86
C ARG A 35 -11.64 5.90 -19.53
N ALA A 36 -12.34 4.93 -18.96
CA ALA A 36 -13.70 4.54 -19.36
C ALA A 36 -14.79 5.50 -18.83
N GLY A 37 -14.42 6.62 -18.21
CA GLY A 37 -15.33 7.64 -17.70
C GLY A 37 -16.06 7.25 -16.41
N ARG A 38 -15.57 6.25 -15.67
CA ARG A 38 -16.22 5.77 -14.45
C ARG A 38 -15.77 6.54 -13.21
N LYS A 39 -16.64 6.60 -12.20
CA LYS A 39 -16.30 7.16 -10.88
C LYS A 39 -15.51 6.15 -10.06
N VAL A 40 -14.19 6.25 -10.14
CA VAL A 40 -13.23 5.33 -9.52
C VAL A 40 -12.76 5.86 -8.17
N CYS A 41 -12.76 4.98 -7.16
CA CYS A 41 -12.11 5.18 -5.87
C CYS A 41 -10.98 4.16 -5.70
N VAL A 42 -9.76 4.62 -5.41
CA VAL A 42 -8.60 3.78 -5.09
C VAL A 42 -8.35 3.83 -3.60
N LEU A 43 -8.29 2.67 -2.95
CA LEU A 43 -8.02 2.53 -1.52
C LEU A 43 -6.64 1.88 -1.32
N GLU A 44 -5.71 2.62 -0.73
CA GLU A 44 -4.35 2.16 -0.44
C GLU A 44 -4.10 2.13 1.07
N ARG A 45 -3.54 1.03 1.57
CA ARG A 45 -3.24 0.88 3.00
C ARG A 45 -2.05 1.73 3.44
N GLY A 46 -1.02 1.85 2.60
CA GLY A 46 0.18 2.60 2.91
C GLY A 46 0.07 4.10 2.64
N ARG A 47 1.18 4.81 2.88
CA ARG A 47 1.29 6.26 2.69
C ARG A 47 1.64 6.62 1.25
N GLU A 48 1.39 7.86 0.87
CA GLU A 48 1.92 8.43 -0.37
C GLU A 48 3.37 8.91 -0.15
N HIS A 49 4.35 8.24 -0.76
CA HIS A 49 5.76 8.68 -0.76
C HIS A 49 6.10 9.35 -2.09
N LEU A 50 6.68 10.55 -2.03
CA LEU A 50 7.21 11.25 -3.20
C LEU A 50 8.74 11.14 -3.25
N PRO A 51 9.39 11.37 -4.42
CA PRO A 51 10.84 11.53 -4.45
C PRO A 51 11.30 12.60 -3.45
N GLY A 52 12.19 12.22 -2.54
CA GLY A 52 12.62 13.02 -1.38
C GLY A 52 12.06 12.51 -0.04
N ASP A 53 10.97 11.73 -0.05
CA ASP A 53 10.37 11.15 1.15
C ASP A 53 10.88 9.73 1.46
N PHE A 54 11.57 9.07 0.52
CA PHE A 54 12.01 7.68 0.70
C PHE A 54 13.20 7.60 1.66
N PRO A 55 13.29 6.56 2.50
CA PRO A 55 14.42 6.37 3.40
C PRO A 55 15.76 6.24 2.66
N ASP A 56 16.70 7.11 3.01
CA ASP A 56 18.09 7.13 2.50
C ASP A 56 19.14 6.80 3.58
N THR A 57 18.69 6.66 4.84
CA THR A 57 19.51 6.29 6.01
C THR A 57 18.93 5.07 6.74
N GLU A 58 19.78 4.34 7.48
CA GLU A 58 19.36 3.16 8.26
C GLU A 58 18.28 3.48 9.30
N VAL A 59 18.39 4.62 9.98
CA VAL A 59 17.40 5.06 10.97
C VAL A 59 16.05 5.38 10.31
N ALA A 60 16.06 6.02 9.14
CA ALA A 60 14.83 6.28 8.40
C ALA A 60 14.22 4.97 7.90
N ALA A 61 15.03 4.05 7.40
CA ALA A 61 14.55 2.76 6.89
C ALA A 61 13.91 1.92 8.00
N LEU A 62 14.49 1.93 9.21
CA LEU A 62 13.93 1.23 10.38
C LEU A 62 12.56 1.79 10.80
N ARG A 63 12.29 3.09 10.63
CA ARG A 63 10.98 3.70 10.95
C ARG A 63 9.88 3.28 9.98
N GLU A 64 10.26 2.99 8.75
CA GLU A 64 9.34 2.52 7.69
C GLU A 64 9.24 0.99 7.64
N PHE A 65 9.96 0.29 8.52
CA PHE A 65 9.93 -1.16 8.59
C PHE A 65 8.72 -1.66 9.39
N GLN A 66 8.04 -2.66 8.83
CA GLN A 66 7.00 -3.42 9.50
C GLN A 66 7.18 -4.92 9.26
N MET A 67 6.74 -5.71 10.22
CA MET A 67 6.81 -7.16 10.16
C MET A 67 5.48 -7.76 10.59
N ASN A 68 4.95 -8.66 9.76
CA ASN A 68 3.83 -9.54 10.09
C ASN A 68 4.41 -10.92 10.44
N GLY A 69 4.40 -11.27 11.72
CA GLY A 69 4.91 -12.55 12.21
C GLY A 69 3.80 -13.43 12.78
N PRO A 70 4.06 -14.73 13.03
CA PRO A 70 3.03 -15.70 13.42
C PRO A 70 2.28 -15.31 14.70
N MET A 71 2.99 -14.78 15.70
CA MET A 71 2.43 -14.42 17.00
C MET A 71 2.11 -12.92 17.12
N HIS A 72 2.96 -12.04 16.60
CA HIS A 72 2.86 -10.60 16.78
C HIS A 72 3.30 -9.84 15.53
N ASP A 73 2.70 -8.67 15.33
CA ASP A 73 3.14 -7.69 14.34
C ASP A 73 4.09 -6.68 15.00
N PHE A 74 4.98 -6.09 14.20
CA PHE A 74 5.90 -5.04 14.62
C PHE A 74 5.91 -3.89 13.61
N GLY A 75 6.14 -2.66 14.08
CA GLY A 75 6.17 -1.45 13.25
C GLY A 75 4.77 -0.89 12.94
N SER A 76 4.73 0.23 12.19
CA SER A 76 3.46 0.80 11.74
C SER A 76 2.90 -0.02 10.58
N LYS A 77 1.59 -0.28 10.59
CA LYS A 77 0.88 -0.95 9.47
C LYS A 77 0.98 -0.18 8.15
N THR A 78 1.34 1.10 8.21
CA THR A 78 1.50 1.98 7.04
C THR A 78 2.96 2.17 6.60
N GLY A 79 3.92 1.53 7.28
CA GLY A 79 5.35 1.65 6.95
C GLY A 79 5.71 1.03 5.59
N LEU A 80 6.62 1.64 4.84
CA LEU A 80 6.92 1.27 3.46
C LEU A 80 7.36 -0.19 3.24
N TYR A 81 8.16 -0.76 4.15
CA TYR A 81 8.76 -2.09 3.98
C TYR A 81 8.06 -3.12 4.85
N GLU A 82 7.38 -4.10 4.26
CA GLU A 82 6.75 -5.19 4.99
C GLU A 82 7.47 -6.51 4.77
N LEU A 83 7.84 -7.16 5.87
CA LEU A 83 8.20 -8.58 5.91
C LEU A 83 7.02 -9.40 6.43
N HIS A 84 6.49 -10.29 5.60
CA HIS A 84 5.57 -11.33 6.03
C HIS A 84 6.36 -12.60 6.33
N VAL A 85 6.50 -12.95 7.60
CA VAL A 85 7.44 -13.97 8.08
C VAL A 85 6.66 -15.22 8.49
N ASP A 86 6.82 -16.29 7.71
CA ASP A 86 6.34 -17.63 8.05
C ASP A 86 7.51 -18.61 8.17
N LYS A 87 7.19 -19.84 8.62
CA LYS A 87 8.19 -20.87 8.91
C LYS A 87 9.04 -21.26 7.69
N ASP A 88 8.42 -21.42 6.53
CA ASP A 88 9.08 -21.93 5.33
C ASP A 88 9.47 -20.82 4.34
N ILE A 89 8.84 -19.65 4.43
CA ILE A 89 9.09 -18.53 3.52
C ILE A 89 8.86 -17.17 4.19
N THR A 90 9.66 -16.20 3.82
CA THR A 90 9.46 -14.78 4.12
C THR A 90 9.20 -14.01 2.84
N VAL A 91 8.12 -13.22 2.81
CA VAL A 91 7.76 -12.38 1.67
C VAL A 91 8.11 -10.92 1.98
N VAL A 92 8.84 -10.27 1.07
CA VAL A 92 9.11 -8.84 1.14
C VAL A 92 8.18 -8.09 0.18
N LYS A 93 7.47 -7.07 0.66
CA LYS A 93 6.56 -6.28 -0.16
C LYS A 93 6.55 -4.80 0.25
N GLY A 94 6.17 -3.94 -0.69
CA GLY A 94 5.99 -2.51 -0.45
C GLY A 94 4.58 -2.18 0.01
N CYS A 95 4.44 -1.23 0.93
CA CYS A 95 3.17 -0.67 1.39
C CYS A 95 3.16 0.85 1.18
N GLY A 96 2.34 1.33 0.24
CA GLY A 96 2.33 2.74 -0.12
C GLY A 96 1.64 2.98 -1.46
N LEU A 97 1.36 4.24 -1.80
CA LEU A 97 0.72 4.61 -3.06
C LEU A 97 1.65 4.29 -4.25
N GLY A 98 1.45 3.10 -4.82
CA GLY A 98 2.31 2.47 -5.82
C GLY A 98 2.66 1.01 -5.52
N GLY A 99 2.35 0.52 -4.32
CA GLY A 99 2.69 -0.82 -3.83
C GLY A 99 4.18 -1.16 -3.95
N THR A 100 4.48 -2.42 -4.25
CA THR A 100 5.86 -2.90 -4.41
C THR A 100 6.62 -2.25 -5.58
N SER A 101 5.95 -1.54 -6.51
CA SER A 101 6.67 -0.77 -7.54
C SER A 101 7.57 0.31 -6.93
N LEU A 102 7.24 0.80 -5.72
CA LEU A 102 8.04 1.76 -4.99
C LEU A 102 9.41 1.21 -4.59
N ILE A 103 9.49 -0.09 -4.24
CA ILE A 103 10.70 -0.71 -3.67
C ILE A 103 11.29 -1.86 -4.51
N ASN A 104 10.73 -2.17 -5.69
CA ASN A 104 11.28 -3.22 -6.55
C ASN A 104 12.55 -2.79 -7.31
N ALA A 105 13.13 -3.71 -8.07
CA ALA A 105 14.35 -3.49 -8.84
C ALA A 105 14.15 -3.05 -10.31
N ASN A 106 12.92 -2.68 -10.71
CA ASN A 106 12.55 -2.17 -12.05
C ASN A 106 12.56 -3.14 -13.23
N VAL A 107 12.91 -4.41 -13.05
CA VAL A 107 13.07 -5.35 -14.17
C VAL A 107 11.76 -5.67 -14.86
N ALA A 108 11.68 -5.40 -16.16
CA ALA A 108 10.50 -5.59 -17.00
C ALA A 108 10.78 -6.63 -18.09
N LEU A 109 10.99 -7.89 -17.68
CA LEU A 109 11.17 -9.01 -18.59
C LEU A 109 9.82 -9.64 -18.97
N ARG A 110 9.65 -9.96 -20.25
CA ARG A 110 8.56 -10.83 -20.70
C ARG A 110 8.84 -12.28 -20.26
N ALA A 111 7.81 -12.98 -19.82
CA ALA A 111 7.94 -14.39 -19.43
C ALA A 111 8.19 -15.28 -20.66
N ASP A 112 8.79 -16.45 -20.43
CA ASP A 112 8.94 -17.47 -21.48
C ASP A 112 7.53 -17.89 -21.96
N PRO A 113 7.25 -17.89 -23.28
CA PRO A 113 5.92 -18.25 -23.79
C PRO A 113 5.41 -19.62 -23.32
N ARG A 114 6.32 -20.57 -23.04
CA ARG A 114 5.98 -21.91 -22.53
C ARG A 114 5.26 -21.86 -21.17
N VAL A 115 5.45 -20.80 -20.38
CA VAL A 115 4.73 -20.58 -19.11
C VAL A 115 3.22 -20.53 -19.33
N PHE A 116 2.77 -19.93 -20.43
CA PHE A 116 1.36 -19.75 -20.74
C PHE A 116 0.73 -20.98 -21.40
N GLU A 117 1.51 -21.97 -21.82
CA GLU A 117 1.02 -23.22 -22.40
C GLU A 117 0.51 -24.20 -21.32
N ASP A 118 0.87 -23.96 -20.06
CA ASP A 118 0.48 -24.77 -18.92
C ASP A 118 -1.05 -24.82 -18.74
N LEU A 119 -1.59 -26.02 -18.53
CA LEU A 119 -3.04 -26.26 -18.42
C LEU A 119 -3.70 -25.61 -17.21
N ARG A 120 -2.93 -25.12 -16.24
CA ARG A 120 -3.47 -24.30 -15.14
C ARG A 120 -3.95 -22.94 -15.60
N TRP A 121 -3.46 -22.43 -16.74
CA TRP A 121 -4.05 -21.27 -17.39
C TRP A 121 -5.36 -21.67 -18.10
N PRO A 122 -6.45 -20.89 -17.93
CA PRO A 122 -7.73 -21.19 -18.56
C PRO A 122 -7.62 -21.35 -20.08
N ALA A 123 -8.46 -22.20 -20.67
CA ALA A 123 -8.46 -22.44 -22.10
C ALA A 123 -8.65 -21.14 -22.91
N GLU A 124 -9.54 -20.26 -22.48
CA GLU A 124 -9.78 -18.95 -23.10
C GLU A 124 -8.60 -17.99 -22.96
N PHE A 125 -7.83 -18.09 -21.86
CA PHE A 125 -6.58 -17.35 -21.71
C PHE A 125 -5.54 -17.85 -22.72
N ARG A 126 -5.35 -19.17 -22.80
CA ARG A 126 -4.37 -19.80 -23.70
C ARG A 126 -4.68 -19.55 -25.17
N ALA A 127 -5.95 -19.49 -25.53
CA ALA A 127 -6.40 -19.12 -26.88
C ALA A 127 -6.07 -17.66 -27.27
N ASP A 128 -5.82 -16.80 -26.28
CA ASP A 128 -5.69 -15.35 -26.43
C ASP A 128 -4.26 -14.84 -26.14
N ILE A 129 -3.27 -15.74 -26.06
CA ILE A 129 -1.86 -15.40 -25.80
C ILE A 129 -1.31 -14.43 -26.86
N ARG A 130 -1.61 -14.65 -28.14
CA ARG A 130 -1.15 -13.79 -29.25
C ARG A 130 -2.07 -12.59 -29.51
N GLY A 131 -3.16 -12.48 -28.75
CA GLY A 131 -4.13 -11.39 -28.83
C GLY A 131 -4.05 -10.53 -27.58
N GLY A 132 -5.03 -10.65 -26.69
CA GLY A 132 -5.16 -9.80 -25.51
C GLY A 132 -3.97 -9.81 -24.56
N LEU A 133 -3.21 -10.91 -24.43
CA LEU A 133 -2.01 -10.92 -23.59
C LEU A 133 -0.85 -10.13 -24.23
N GLU A 134 -0.63 -10.29 -25.53
CA GLU A 134 0.39 -9.53 -26.27
C GLU A 134 0.05 -8.04 -26.28
N GLU A 135 -1.21 -7.67 -26.55
CA GLU A 135 -1.68 -6.29 -26.41
C GLU A 135 -1.48 -5.76 -24.99
N GLY A 136 -1.69 -6.61 -23.97
CA GLY A 136 -1.42 -6.26 -22.58
C GLY A 136 0.05 -5.95 -22.32
N TYR A 137 0.97 -6.74 -22.88
CA TYR A 137 2.40 -6.46 -22.81
C TYR A 137 2.75 -5.13 -23.47
N GLU A 138 2.26 -4.89 -24.69
CA GLU A 138 2.51 -3.64 -25.43
C GLU A 138 2.00 -2.41 -24.67
N ARG A 139 0.78 -2.47 -24.12
CA ARG A 139 0.20 -1.38 -23.31
C ARG A 139 1.01 -1.15 -22.03
N ALA A 140 1.44 -2.21 -21.36
CA ALA A 140 2.26 -2.11 -20.17
C ALA A 140 3.64 -1.50 -20.46
N GLU A 141 4.29 -1.91 -21.54
CA GLU A 141 5.56 -1.35 -21.99
C GLU A 141 5.44 0.12 -22.41
N ALA A 142 4.34 0.51 -23.06
CA ALA A 142 4.08 1.90 -23.42
C ALA A 142 3.98 2.82 -22.18
N MET A 143 3.32 2.35 -21.11
CA MET A 143 3.15 3.09 -19.85
C MET A 143 4.39 3.06 -18.94
N LEU A 144 5.07 1.92 -18.84
CA LEU A 144 6.21 1.72 -17.94
C LEU A 144 7.55 2.17 -18.57
N GLN A 145 7.59 2.24 -19.90
CA GLN A 145 8.75 2.63 -20.71
C GLN A 145 10.04 1.92 -20.31
N PRO A 146 10.09 0.58 -20.31
CA PRO A 146 11.31 -0.15 -19.98
C PRO A 146 12.42 0.13 -21.00
N ARG A 147 13.65 0.35 -20.50
CA ARG A 147 14.84 0.58 -21.34
C ARG A 147 16.05 -0.13 -20.74
N THR A 148 16.99 -0.55 -21.56
CA THR A 148 18.29 -1.05 -21.08
C THR A 148 19.19 0.10 -20.66
N TYR A 149 20.11 -0.14 -19.73
CA TYR A 149 21.13 0.84 -19.36
C TYR A 149 21.89 1.35 -20.61
N PRO A 150 21.98 2.68 -20.84
CA PRO A 150 22.51 3.23 -22.08
C PRO A 150 23.98 2.91 -22.29
N ARG A 151 24.33 2.45 -23.51
CA ARG A 151 25.74 2.22 -23.90
C ARG A 151 26.59 3.50 -23.96
N THR A 152 25.94 4.67 -23.97
CA THR A 152 26.59 5.98 -23.93
C THR A 152 27.05 6.39 -22.53
N ARG A 153 26.62 5.67 -21.49
CA ARG A 153 27.05 5.88 -20.10
C ARG A 153 28.26 5.00 -19.77
N PRO A 154 29.02 5.32 -18.69
CA PRO A 154 30.14 4.49 -18.25
C PRO A 154 29.71 3.04 -17.99
N GLU A 155 30.58 2.10 -18.34
CA GLU A 155 30.36 0.68 -18.06
C GLU A 155 30.39 0.42 -16.54
N LEU A 156 29.37 -0.26 -16.04
CA LEU A 156 29.24 -0.59 -14.62
C LEU A 156 30.04 -1.85 -14.28
N LYS A 157 30.84 -1.80 -13.20
CA LYS A 157 31.69 -2.92 -12.78
C LYS A 157 30.92 -4.21 -12.55
N LYS A 158 29.78 -4.16 -11.85
CA LYS A 158 28.90 -5.34 -11.62
C LYS A 158 28.41 -5.98 -12.92
N VAL A 159 28.18 -5.19 -13.97
CA VAL A 159 27.71 -5.68 -15.29
C VAL A 159 28.85 -6.40 -16.01
N SER A 160 30.05 -5.82 -16.02
CA SER A 160 31.24 -6.50 -16.58
C SER A 160 31.53 -7.81 -15.85
N HIS A 161 31.36 -7.84 -14.52
CA HIS A 161 31.54 -9.06 -13.73
C HIS A 161 30.50 -10.13 -14.03
N LEU A 162 29.21 -9.76 -14.11
CA LEU A 162 28.16 -10.72 -14.44
C LEU A 162 28.36 -11.31 -15.85
N ARG A 163 28.87 -10.52 -16.79
CA ARG A 163 29.29 -11.02 -18.12
C ARG A 163 30.36 -12.09 -18.00
N GLY A 164 31.41 -11.85 -17.21
CA GLY A 164 32.45 -12.84 -16.94
C GLY A 164 31.90 -14.10 -16.24
N CYS A 165 30.91 -13.95 -15.35
CA CYS A 165 30.21 -15.08 -14.74
C CYS A 165 29.48 -15.91 -15.80
N ALA A 166 28.76 -15.27 -16.73
CA ALA A 166 28.06 -15.96 -17.81
C ALA A 166 29.02 -16.75 -18.70
N GLU A 167 30.16 -16.14 -19.07
CA GLU A 167 31.22 -16.81 -19.84
C GLU A 167 31.80 -18.02 -19.10
N HIS A 168 32.08 -17.90 -17.80
CA HIS A 168 32.58 -18.99 -16.96
C HIS A 168 31.57 -20.15 -16.83
N LEU A 169 30.28 -19.82 -16.76
CA LEU A 169 29.21 -20.81 -16.70
C LEU A 169 28.86 -21.43 -18.07
N GLY A 170 29.30 -20.81 -19.17
CA GLY A 170 28.89 -21.20 -20.53
C GLY A 170 27.44 -20.82 -20.86
N GLU A 171 26.90 -19.80 -20.21
CA GLU A 171 25.52 -19.32 -20.37
C GLU A 171 25.48 -17.98 -21.12
N LYS A 172 24.29 -17.55 -21.55
CA LYS A 172 24.13 -16.27 -22.24
C LYS A 172 24.04 -15.11 -21.27
N PHE A 173 24.50 -13.94 -21.72
CA PHE A 173 24.45 -12.68 -20.99
C PHE A 173 23.59 -11.66 -21.74
N HIS A 174 22.74 -10.94 -20.99
CA HIS A 174 21.88 -9.90 -21.53
C HIS A 174 21.86 -8.66 -20.62
N LEU A 175 21.71 -7.48 -21.23
CA LEU A 175 21.29 -6.29 -20.49
C LEU A 175 19.79 -6.36 -20.23
N THR A 176 19.37 -5.93 -19.04
CA THR A 176 18.00 -6.04 -18.58
C THR A 176 17.19 -4.81 -18.99
N PRO A 177 16.00 -4.95 -19.59
CA PRO A 177 15.04 -3.86 -19.72
C PRO A 177 14.50 -3.48 -18.33
N ILE A 178 14.67 -2.21 -17.96
CA ILE A 178 14.29 -1.69 -16.64
C ILE A 178 13.43 -0.43 -16.75
N ASN A 179 12.47 -0.30 -15.85
CA ASN A 179 11.56 0.85 -15.70
C ASN A 179 12.29 2.06 -15.08
N VAL A 180 13.31 2.58 -15.77
CA VAL A 180 14.12 3.72 -15.32
C VAL A 180 14.32 4.68 -16.50
N THR A 181 14.12 5.98 -16.25
CA THR A 181 14.49 7.01 -17.22
C THR A 181 15.95 7.45 -17.05
N PHE A 182 16.63 7.62 -18.17
CA PHE A 182 18.00 8.14 -18.25
C PHE A 182 18.07 9.54 -18.83
N GLU A 183 16.91 10.15 -19.09
CA GLU A 183 16.73 11.48 -19.65
C GLU A 183 15.76 12.26 -18.75
N SER A 184 16.05 13.54 -18.54
CA SER A 184 15.16 14.44 -17.80
C SER A 184 14.10 15.02 -18.73
N GLY A 185 12.87 15.12 -18.26
CA GLY A 185 11.77 15.69 -19.05
C GLY A 185 10.40 15.37 -18.47
N MET A 186 9.37 15.88 -19.14
CA MET A 186 7.99 15.51 -18.85
C MET A 186 7.67 14.18 -19.49
N ASN A 187 7.10 13.25 -18.74
CA ASN A 187 6.67 11.97 -19.30
C ASN A 187 5.28 12.05 -19.94
N HIS A 188 4.84 10.93 -20.53
CA HIS A 188 3.60 10.84 -21.31
C HIS A 188 2.31 10.95 -20.48
N VAL A 189 2.38 11.09 -19.15
CA VAL A 189 1.21 11.34 -18.29
C VAL A 189 1.29 12.67 -17.53
N GLY A 190 2.23 13.53 -17.90
CA GLY A 190 2.38 14.86 -17.29
C GLY A 190 3.15 14.86 -15.96
N ILE A 191 4.02 13.87 -15.73
CA ILE A 191 4.92 13.84 -14.58
C ILE A 191 6.35 14.24 -15.00
N GLU A 192 6.91 15.24 -14.32
CA GLU A 192 8.30 15.62 -14.49
C GLU A 192 9.23 14.55 -13.89
N GLN A 193 10.19 14.09 -14.69
CA GLN A 193 11.18 13.10 -14.29
C GLN A 193 12.59 13.64 -14.48
N LYS A 194 13.50 13.21 -13.60
CA LYS A 194 14.94 13.47 -13.74
C LYS A 194 15.62 12.20 -14.23
N ALA A 195 16.67 12.35 -15.02
CA ALA A 195 17.54 11.26 -15.39
C ALA A 195 18.11 10.54 -14.16
N CYS A 196 18.22 9.21 -14.23
CA CYS A 196 18.92 8.40 -13.24
C CYS A 196 20.35 8.93 -13.01
N ASN A 197 20.73 9.07 -11.74
CA ASN A 197 22.06 9.48 -11.28
C ASN A 197 22.95 8.29 -10.88
N ASP A 198 22.54 7.07 -11.22
CA ASP A 198 23.31 5.84 -11.01
C ASP A 198 23.66 5.53 -9.54
N CYS A 199 22.79 5.95 -8.61
CA CYS A 199 23.04 5.85 -7.17
C CYS A 199 22.89 4.44 -6.55
N GLY A 200 22.23 3.50 -7.21
CA GLY A 200 22.04 2.13 -6.69
C GLY A 200 20.92 1.93 -5.65
N ASP A 201 20.15 2.96 -5.27
CA ASP A 201 19.19 2.89 -4.15
C ASP A 201 17.75 2.47 -4.55
N CYS A 202 17.58 1.85 -5.71
CA CYS A 202 16.24 1.60 -6.28
C CYS A 202 15.32 0.78 -5.37
N ALA A 203 15.88 -0.13 -4.57
CA ALA A 203 15.14 -1.08 -3.75
C ALA A 203 14.69 -0.53 -2.38
N THR A 204 15.07 0.70 -2.03
CA THR A 204 14.55 1.45 -0.88
C THR A 204 13.70 2.65 -1.30
N GLY A 205 13.41 2.77 -2.60
CA GLY A 205 12.66 3.89 -3.16
C GLY A 205 13.55 4.95 -3.78
N CYS A 206 13.10 5.51 -4.92
CA CYS A 206 13.90 6.44 -5.71
C CYS A 206 13.63 7.89 -5.31
N ASN A 207 14.56 8.52 -4.61
CA ASN A 207 14.49 9.94 -4.24
C ASN A 207 14.76 10.92 -5.41
N HIS A 208 15.14 10.41 -6.58
CA HIS A 208 15.51 11.24 -7.72
C HIS A 208 14.41 11.36 -8.79
N GLY A 209 13.33 10.57 -8.69
CA GLY A 209 12.22 10.60 -9.65
C GLY A 209 12.52 9.94 -11.00
N ALA A 210 13.61 9.17 -11.09
CA ALA A 210 14.01 8.46 -12.31
C ALA A 210 13.30 7.11 -12.51
N LYS A 211 12.77 6.52 -11.43
CA LYS A 211 12.15 5.20 -11.41
C LYS A 211 10.70 5.28 -11.91
N ASN A 212 10.33 4.53 -12.95
CA ASN A 212 8.97 4.48 -13.51
C ASN A 212 8.06 3.53 -12.70
N THR A 213 7.75 3.92 -11.47
CA THR A 213 6.78 3.22 -10.60
C THR A 213 5.34 3.47 -11.06
N THR A 214 4.35 2.72 -10.55
CA THR A 214 2.94 3.01 -10.88
C THR A 214 2.49 4.40 -10.41
N ARG A 215 3.17 4.96 -9.40
CA ARG A 215 3.00 6.35 -8.94
C ARG A 215 3.51 7.39 -9.93
N MET A 216 4.32 6.99 -10.91
CA MET A 216 4.88 7.88 -11.95
C MET A 216 4.14 7.77 -13.30
N ASN A 217 3.22 6.82 -13.46
CA ASN A 217 2.47 6.59 -14.70
C ASN A 217 0.97 6.33 -14.46
N TYR A 218 0.57 5.09 -14.12
CA TYR A 218 -0.82 4.66 -14.03
C TYR A 218 -1.66 5.43 -13.01
N LEU A 219 -1.12 5.73 -11.82
CA LEU A 219 -1.89 6.44 -10.78
C LEU A 219 -2.10 7.92 -11.11
N PRO A 220 -1.08 8.68 -11.56
CA PRO A 220 -1.29 10.00 -12.15
C PRO A 220 -2.28 9.98 -13.32
N ASP A 221 -2.20 8.97 -14.18
CA ASP A 221 -3.12 8.82 -15.30
C ASP A 221 -4.57 8.58 -14.86
N ALA A 222 -4.79 7.72 -13.86
CA ALA A 222 -6.11 7.52 -13.25
C ALA A 222 -6.65 8.82 -12.65
N TRP A 223 -5.80 9.55 -11.91
CA TRP A 223 -6.14 10.83 -11.32
C TRP A 223 -6.46 11.90 -12.37
N ASN A 224 -5.70 11.92 -13.48
CA ASN A 224 -5.95 12.80 -14.62
C ASN A 224 -7.34 12.58 -15.24
N HIS A 225 -7.86 11.37 -15.14
CA HIS A 225 -9.20 10.98 -15.60
C HIS A 225 -10.26 10.96 -14.47
N GLY A 226 -9.96 11.58 -13.32
CA GLY A 226 -10.95 11.83 -12.27
C GLY A 226 -11.02 10.78 -11.15
N ALA A 227 -10.11 9.81 -11.10
CA ALA A 227 -10.06 8.86 -9.99
C ALA A 227 -9.78 9.58 -8.66
N GLU A 228 -10.50 9.18 -7.61
CA GLU A 228 -10.31 9.63 -6.24
C GLU A 228 -9.43 8.60 -5.52
N ILE A 229 -8.37 9.04 -4.85
CA ILE A 229 -7.35 8.15 -4.27
C ILE A 229 -7.24 8.44 -2.78
N PHE A 230 -7.36 7.41 -1.95
CA PHE A 230 -7.26 7.51 -0.49
C PHE A 230 -6.17 6.58 0.03
N CYS A 231 -5.23 7.15 0.76
CA CYS A 231 -4.16 6.42 1.45
C CYS A 231 -4.53 6.17 2.92
N GLU A 232 -3.77 5.29 3.58
CA GLU A 232 -4.00 4.92 4.98
C GLU A 232 -5.39 4.29 5.21
N VAL A 233 -5.89 3.52 4.22
CA VAL A 233 -7.17 2.79 4.28
C VAL A 233 -6.95 1.30 4.10
N ASP A 234 -7.17 0.53 5.16
CA ASP A 234 -7.07 -0.93 5.19
C ASP A 234 -8.42 -1.56 4.83
N VAL A 235 -8.50 -2.28 3.71
CA VAL A 235 -9.72 -3.02 3.34
C VAL A 235 -9.74 -4.35 4.07
N VAL A 236 -10.81 -4.59 4.84
CA VAL A 236 -10.92 -5.75 5.74
C VAL A 236 -11.59 -6.92 5.05
N SER A 237 -12.75 -6.68 4.44
CA SER A 237 -13.57 -7.69 3.77
C SER A 237 -14.57 -7.04 2.83
N ILE A 238 -15.18 -7.86 1.99
CA ILE A 238 -16.21 -7.47 1.03
C ILE A 238 -17.43 -8.39 1.17
N ARG A 239 -18.62 -7.82 1.00
CA ARG A 239 -19.90 -8.55 1.10
C ARG A 239 -20.86 -8.09 0.02
N ARG A 240 -21.71 -8.99 -0.45
CA ARG A 240 -22.83 -8.63 -1.34
C ARG A 240 -24.02 -8.13 -0.52
N VAL A 241 -24.59 -6.99 -0.91
CA VAL A 241 -25.82 -6.42 -0.32
C VAL A 241 -26.75 -5.97 -1.44
N GLY A 242 -27.80 -6.76 -1.68
CA GLY A 242 -28.64 -6.60 -2.87
C GLY A 242 -27.81 -6.66 -4.15
N ASP A 243 -27.92 -5.64 -4.99
CA ASP A 243 -27.19 -5.56 -6.26
C ASP A 243 -25.82 -4.89 -6.17
N ARG A 244 -25.38 -4.51 -4.96
CA ARG A 244 -24.14 -3.77 -4.74
C ARG A 244 -23.17 -4.53 -3.85
N TRP A 245 -21.91 -4.12 -3.93
CA TRP A 245 -20.85 -4.55 -3.04
C TRP A 245 -20.73 -3.59 -1.85
N LEU A 246 -20.61 -4.16 -0.67
CA LEU A 246 -20.26 -3.46 0.56
C LEU A 246 -18.80 -3.76 0.87
N VAL A 247 -17.96 -2.73 0.85
CA VAL A 247 -16.52 -2.83 1.16
C VAL A 247 -16.30 -2.34 2.58
N ILE A 248 -15.84 -3.22 3.47
CA ILE A 248 -15.54 -2.88 4.87
C ILE A 248 -14.11 -2.39 4.94
N VAL A 249 -13.91 -1.18 5.49
CA VAL A 249 -12.63 -0.50 5.52
C VAL A 249 -12.30 0.04 6.91
N ARG A 250 -11.02 0.04 7.23
CA ARG A 250 -10.47 0.58 8.47
C ARG A 250 -9.48 1.69 8.11
N PRO A 251 -9.84 2.96 8.38
CA PRO A 251 -8.87 4.03 8.29
C PRO A 251 -7.77 3.88 9.35
N LEU A 252 -6.53 4.21 8.99
CA LEU A 252 -5.33 4.09 9.81
C LEU A 252 -4.71 5.46 10.07
N GLU A 253 -3.94 5.61 11.16
CA GLU A 253 -3.08 6.78 11.44
C GLU A 253 -3.85 8.12 11.47
N VAL A 254 -5.14 8.05 11.80
CA VAL A 254 -6.05 9.20 11.96
C VAL A 254 -6.53 9.35 13.40
N GLY A 255 -5.99 8.58 14.35
CA GLY A 255 -6.33 8.65 15.77
C GLY A 255 -7.62 7.94 16.16
N ARG A 256 -8.29 7.27 15.21
CA ARG A 256 -9.52 6.49 15.44
C ARG A 256 -9.26 5.28 16.34
N GLU A 257 -8.08 4.69 16.20
CA GLU A 257 -7.55 3.60 17.00
C GLU A 257 -7.47 3.91 18.49
N LEU A 258 -7.28 5.18 18.90
CA LEU A 258 -7.26 5.59 20.32
C LEU A 258 -8.64 5.51 21.00
N PHE A 259 -9.69 5.36 20.19
CA PHE A 259 -11.09 5.34 20.62
C PHE A 259 -11.78 4.01 20.29
N ASP A 260 -11.04 2.96 19.93
CA ASP A 260 -11.60 1.67 19.52
C ASP A 260 -12.72 1.84 18.48
N ALA A 261 -12.46 2.69 17.49
CA ALA A 261 -13.47 3.00 16.48
C ALA A 261 -13.76 1.76 15.62
N PRO A 262 -15.04 1.46 15.34
CA PRO A 262 -15.38 0.40 14.41
C PRO A 262 -14.92 0.73 12.98
N ALA A 263 -14.77 -0.33 12.18
CA ALA A 263 -14.58 -0.21 10.73
C ALA A 263 -15.82 0.43 10.09
N ILE A 264 -15.57 1.24 9.06
CA ILE A 264 -16.62 1.88 8.25
C ILE A 264 -16.83 1.06 6.96
N HIS A 265 -17.82 1.44 6.15
CA HIS A 265 -18.14 0.76 4.91
C HIS A 265 -18.44 1.71 3.77
N ILE A 266 -18.20 1.24 2.55
CA ILE A 266 -18.45 1.99 1.32
C ILE A 266 -19.19 1.07 0.36
N PHE A 267 -20.19 1.60 -0.35
CA PHE A 267 -20.87 0.84 -1.40
C PHE A 267 -20.19 1.00 -2.76
N ALA A 268 -20.18 -0.07 -3.56
CA ALA A 268 -19.67 -0.07 -4.92
C ALA A 268 -20.52 -0.93 -5.85
N ASP A 269 -20.52 -0.60 -7.14
CA ASP A 269 -21.17 -1.45 -8.15
C ASP A 269 -20.17 -2.49 -8.69
N ILE A 270 -18.89 -2.10 -8.79
CA ILE A 270 -17.75 -2.93 -9.16
C ILE A 270 -16.66 -2.81 -8.09
N VAL A 271 -16.07 -3.94 -7.71
CA VAL A 271 -14.89 -4.01 -6.85
C VAL A 271 -13.78 -4.76 -7.58
N VAL A 272 -12.60 -4.16 -7.64
CA VAL A 272 -11.38 -4.78 -8.18
C VAL A 272 -10.36 -4.92 -7.06
N LEU A 273 -9.98 -6.15 -6.72
CA LEU A 273 -8.88 -6.42 -5.82
C LEU A 273 -7.55 -6.38 -6.58
N GLY A 274 -6.70 -5.44 -6.19
CA GLY A 274 -5.33 -5.24 -6.65
C GLY A 274 -4.36 -5.07 -5.47
N ALA A 275 -4.66 -5.70 -4.33
CA ALA A 275 -3.94 -5.59 -3.06
C ALA A 275 -2.65 -6.43 -3.00
N GLY A 276 -2.26 -7.01 -4.14
CA GLY A 276 -1.14 -7.92 -4.28
C GLY A 276 -1.49 -9.33 -3.80
N THR A 277 -0.61 -10.28 -4.11
CA THR A 277 -0.76 -11.72 -3.88
C THR A 277 -1.34 -12.05 -2.50
N LEU A 278 -0.70 -11.55 -1.44
CA LEU A 278 -1.12 -11.80 -0.06
C LEU A 278 -2.39 -11.01 0.30
N GLY A 279 -2.49 -9.73 -0.10
CA GLY A 279 -3.57 -8.85 0.32
C GLY A 279 -4.92 -9.25 -0.29
N SER A 280 -4.96 -9.53 -1.59
CA SER A 280 -6.18 -9.93 -2.28
C SER A 280 -6.68 -11.29 -1.79
N THR A 281 -5.76 -12.24 -1.56
CA THR A 281 -6.08 -13.54 -0.96
C THR A 281 -6.62 -13.38 0.46
N GLU A 282 -5.98 -12.57 1.31
CA GLU A 282 -6.42 -12.35 2.69
C GLU A 282 -7.81 -11.70 2.78
N ILE A 283 -8.09 -10.71 1.92
CA ILE A 283 -9.40 -10.05 1.86
C ILE A 283 -10.48 -11.06 1.47
N LEU A 284 -10.23 -11.90 0.46
CA LEU A 284 -11.21 -12.92 0.07
C LEU A 284 -11.39 -14.00 1.14
N LEU A 285 -10.33 -14.41 1.84
CA LEU A 285 -10.44 -15.38 2.93
C LEU A 285 -11.30 -14.83 4.07
N ARG A 286 -11.07 -13.57 4.48
CA ARG A 286 -11.90 -12.89 5.49
C ARG A 286 -13.34 -12.71 5.04
N SER A 287 -13.53 -12.43 3.75
CA SER A 287 -14.86 -12.32 3.16
C SER A 287 -15.60 -13.66 3.16
N ALA A 288 -14.88 -14.76 2.94
CA ALA A 288 -15.42 -16.11 3.01
C ALA A 288 -15.83 -16.50 4.45
N GLU A 289 -14.99 -16.19 5.45
CA GLU A 289 -15.36 -16.33 6.87
C GLU A 289 -16.60 -15.49 7.23
N ALA A 290 -16.78 -14.34 6.57
CA ALA A 290 -17.96 -13.48 6.70
C ALA A 290 -19.16 -13.89 5.83
N GLY A 291 -19.09 -15.05 5.14
CA GLY A 291 -20.21 -15.66 4.41
C GLY A 291 -20.22 -15.42 2.90
N LEU A 292 -19.19 -14.81 2.30
CA LEU A 292 -19.06 -14.75 0.84
C LEU A 292 -18.71 -16.14 0.30
N SER A 293 -19.55 -16.70 -0.56
CA SER A 293 -19.25 -17.98 -1.20
C SER A 293 -18.13 -17.80 -2.23
N VAL A 294 -17.09 -18.62 -2.17
CA VAL A 294 -15.91 -18.55 -3.03
C VAL A 294 -15.43 -19.96 -3.37
N SER A 295 -14.58 -20.08 -4.39
CA SER A 295 -13.89 -21.33 -4.71
C SER A 295 -13.15 -21.91 -3.50
N ARG A 296 -13.17 -23.25 -3.36
CA ARG A 296 -12.42 -23.98 -2.34
C ARG A 296 -10.90 -23.95 -2.57
N LEU A 297 -10.46 -23.49 -3.75
CA LEU A 297 -9.04 -23.32 -4.06
C LEU A 297 -8.49 -21.95 -3.62
N LEU A 298 -9.29 -21.12 -2.95
CA LEU A 298 -8.81 -19.87 -2.38
C LEU A 298 -7.69 -20.15 -1.37
N GLY A 299 -6.53 -19.52 -1.59
CA GLY A 299 -5.31 -19.70 -0.82
C GLY A 299 -4.32 -20.69 -1.43
N GLU A 300 -4.75 -21.51 -2.39
CA GLU A 300 -3.90 -22.55 -2.99
C GLU A 300 -2.95 -22.01 -4.05
N ARG A 301 -1.93 -22.82 -4.38
CA ARG A 301 -0.94 -22.59 -5.44
C ARG A 301 -0.11 -21.31 -5.27
N PHE A 302 0.22 -20.97 -4.04
CA PHE A 302 1.19 -19.93 -3.76
C PHE A 302 2.59 -20.33 -4.26
N THR A 303 3.30 -19.36 -4.85
CA THR A 303 4.69 -19.50 -5.28
C THR A 303 5.53 -18.27 -4.93
N GLY A 304 6.83 -18.47 -4.66
CA GLY A 304 7.83 -17.42 -4.49
C GLY A 304 8.63 -17.17 -5.77
N ASN A 305 8.11 -17.65 -6.92
CA ASN A 305 8.69 -17.50 -8.25
C ASN A 305 10.12 -18.05 -8.39
N GLY A 306 10.46 -19.05 -7.57
CA GLY A 306 11.79 -19.64 -7.53
C GLY A 306 12.88 -18.69 -7.08
N ASP A 307 12.54 -17.65 -6.30
CA ASP A 307 13.50 -16.66 -5.84
C ASP A 307 14.63 -17.30 -5.02
N VAL A 308 15.88 -17.06 -5.45
CA VAL A 308 17.08 -17.35 -4.66
C VAL A 308 17.97 -16.12 -4.62
N LEU A 309 18.14 -15.57 -3.42
CA LEU A 309 19.10 -14.51 -3.12
C LEU A 309 20.44 -15.14 -2.71
N GLY A 310 21.54 -14.67 -3.31
CA GLY A 310 22.88 -15.10 -2.95
C GLY A 310 23.92 -13.99 -3.11
N PHE A 311 25.06 -14.15 -2.45
CA PHE A 311 26.14 -13.18 -2.48
C PHE A 311 27.48 -13.83 -2.79
N SER A 312 28.25 -13.24 -3.69
CA SER A 312 29.69 -13.45 -3.79
C SER A 312 30.37 -12.41 -2.91
N TYR A 313 30.66 -12.74 -1.66
CA TYR A 313 31.13 -11.81 -0.64
C TYR A 313 32.65 -11.67 -0.58
N ASN A 314 33.15 -10.44 -0.42
CA ASN A 314 34.55 -10.12 -0.13
C ASN A 314 35.58 -10.73 -1.12
N GLY A 315 35.28 -10.64 -2.42
CA GLY A 315 36.13 -11.10 -3.52
C GLY A 315 37.40 -10.27 -3.74
N GLU A 316 38.25 -10.71 -4.66
CA GLU A 316 39.48 -9.98 -5.04
C GLU A 316 39.21 -8.77 -5.94
N VAL A 317 38.06 -8.76 -6.62
CA VAL A 317 37.70 -7.70 -7.57
C VAL A 317 36.60 -6.82 -7.00
N ALA A 318 36.74 -5.51 -7.23
CA ALA A 318 35.74 -4.53 -6.83
C ALA A 318 34.53 -4.58 -7.78
N ILE A 319 33.34 -4.66 -7.18
CA ILE A 319 32.05 -4.84 -7.87
C ILE A 319 31.25 -3.53 -7.95
N HIS A 320 31.39 -2.67 -6.94
CA HIS A 320 30.68 -1.39 -6.83
C HIS A 320 29.15 -1.57 -6.84
N ALA A 321 28.64 -2.49 -6.01
CA ALA A 321 27.22 -2.83 -5.92
C ALA A 321 26.55 -2.40 -4.59
N THR A 322 27.05 -1.32 -3.97
CA THR A 322 26.41 -0.73 -2.79
C THR A 322 25.98 0.69 -3.09
N GLY A 323 24.71 1.00 -2.84
CA GLY A 323 24.13 2.31 -3.12
C GLY A 323 24.65 3.42 -2.20
N TYR A 324 24.39 4.66 -2.60
CA TYR A 324 24.92 5.83 -1.91
C TYR A 324 24.07 6.27 -0.71
N GLY A 325 22.77 5.96 -0.70
CA GLY A 325 21.87 6.41 0.36
C GLY A 325 21.79 7.93 0.38
N ASP A 326 22.20 8.54 1.49
CA ASP A 326 22.24 9.99 1.71
C ASP A 326 23.51 10.68 1.17
N HIS A 327 24.46 9.92 0.63
CA HIS A 327 25.70 10.46 0.04
C HIS A 327 25.48 10.96 -1.40
N ASP A 328 26.18 12.02 -1.79
CA ASP A 328 26.16 12.50 -3.18
C ASP A 328 26.95 11.55 -4.10
N PRO A 329 26.33 10.92 -5.11
CA PRO A 329 27.03 10.06 -6.06
C PRO A 329 27.96 10.84 -7.01
N SER A 330 27.84 12.17 -7.08
CA SER A 330 28.58 13.00 -8.04
C SER A 330 30.10 12.91 -7.83
N GLY A 331 30.84 12.59 -8.89
CA GLY A 331 32.30 12.47 -8.85
C GLY A 331 32.83 11.13 -8.33
N HIS A 332 31.94 10.17 -8.03
CA HIS A 332 32.29 8.81 -7.67
C HIS A 332 32.01 7.82 -8.82
N GLU A 333 32.55 6.60 -8.71
CA GLU A 333 32.32 5.52 -9.69
C GLU A 333 30.85 5.08 -9.69
N PRO A 334 30.17 5.00 -10.84
CA PRO A 334 28.74 4.73 -10.88
C PRO A 334 28.41 3.30 -10.43
N VAL A 335 27.39 3.18 -9.58
CA VAL A 335 26.80 1.90 -9.15
C VAL A 335 25.77 1.43 -10.17
N GLY A 336 25.01 2.38 -10.72
CA GLY A 336 23.92 2.14 -11.68
C GLY A 336 22.59 1.76 -11.02
N PRO A 337 21.52 1.54 -11.80
CA PRO A 337 20.25 1.01 -11.30
C PRO A 337 20.44 -0.34 -10.60
N CYS A 338 19.59 -0.70 -9.62
CA CYS A 338 19.80 -1.90 -8.79
C CYS A 338 20.11 -3.17 -9.59
N ILE A 339 19.30 -3.48 -10.59
CA ILE A 339 19.53 -4.56 -11.55
C ILE A 339 19.77 -3.94 -12.92
N THR A 340 20.73 -4.47 -13.68
CA THR A 340 21.10 -3.96 -15.00
C THR A 340 21.35 -5.07 -16.03
N SER A 341 21.62 -6.29 -15.58
CA SER A 341 21.93 -7.41 -16.45
C SER A 341 21.53 -8.75 -15.84
N PHE A 342 21.40 -9.77 -16.69
CA PHE A 342 21.13 -11.12 -16.25
C PHE A 342 21.87 -12.17 -17.09
N ILE A 343 22.12 -13.30 -16.46
CA ILE A 343 22.54 -14.56 -17.07
C ILE A 343 21.28 -15.34 -17.42
N ASP A 344 21.16 -15.78 -18.67
CA ASP A 344 20.05 -16.58 -19.14
C ASP A 344 20.45 -18.06 -19.22
N ALA A 345 19.93 -18.84 -18.28
CA ALA A 345 20.16 -20.27 -18.19
C ALA A 345 18.89 -21.07 -18.55
N ARG A 346 18.06 -20.58 -19.48
CA ARG A 346 16.83 -21.28 -19.93
C ARG A 346 16.97 -22.04 -21.23
N ASP A 347 17.95 -21.67 -22.06
CA ASP A 347 18.10 -22.21 -23.42
C ASP A 347 18.39 -23.70 -23.43
N GLY A 348 17.69 -24.43 -24.31
CA GLY A 348 17.86 -25.88 -24.47
C GLY A 348 17.42 -26.73 -23.27
N ARG A 349 16.75 -26.12 -22.27
CA ARG A 349 16.31 -26.80 -21.05
C ARG A 349 14.77 -26.89 -20.98
N PRO A 350 14.23 -27.94 -20.32
CA PRO A 350 12.83 -27.95 -19.90
C PRO A 350 12.50 -26.71 -19.06
N LEU A 351 11.27 -26.20 -19.16
CA LEU A 351 10.84 -24.99 -18.44
C LEU A 351 11.14 -25.09 -16.94
N ALA A 352 10.79 -26.22 -16.31
CA ALA A 352 10.99 -26.46 -14.89
C ALA A 352 12.46 -26.45 -14.42
N ASP A 353 13.42 -26.60 -15.35
CA ASP A 353 14.86 -26.58 -15.08
C ASP A 353 15.53 -25.24 -15.47
N GLY A 354 14.80 -24.35 -16.15
CA GLY A 354 15.29 -23.06 -16.58
C GLY A 354 15.32 -22.04 -15.44
N MET A 355 16.31 -21.15 -15.46
CA MET A 355 16.43 -20.04 -14.51
C MET A 355 17.14 -18.85 -15.15
N ILE A 356 16.98 -17.67 -14.54
CA ILE A 356 17.80 -16.50 -14.83
C ILE A 356 18.50 -16.03 -13.55
N ALA A 357 19.69 -15.44 -13.66
CA ALA A 357 20.42 -14.85 -12.53
C ALA A 357 20.81 -13.41 -12.82
N GLU A 358 20.30 -12.49 -12.01
CA GLU A 358 20.48 -11.05 -12.16
C GLU A 358 21.62 -10.54 -11.29
N ASP A 359 22.30 -9.47 -11.72
CA ASP A 359 23.08 -8.64 -10.80
C ASP A 359 22.15 -7.86 -9.87
N GLY A 360 22.65 -7.36 -8.74
CA GLY A 360 21.87 -6.55 -7.81
C GLY A 360 22.73 -5.55 -7.06
N THR A 361 22.09 -4.58 -6.40
CA THR A 361 22.74 -3.66 -5.46
C THR A 361 22.15 -3.81 -4.07
N VAL A 362 22.98 -3.56 -3.05
CA VAL A 362 22.51 -3.31 -1.68
C VAL A 362 22.30 -1.80 -1.54
N PRO A 363 21.07 -1.31 -1.32
CA PRO A 363 20.84 0.13 -1.14
C PRO A 363 21.62 0.70 0.06
N GLY A 364 22.09 1.94 -0.07
CA GLY A 364 22.89 2.61 0.96
C GLY A 364 22.16 2.73 2.30
N ALA A 365 20.84 2.94 2.26
CA ALA A 365 20.00 3.03 3.44
C ALA A 365 20.02 1.77 4.32
N ILE A 366 20.39 0.60 3.79
CA ILE A 366 20.53 -0.65 4.56
C ILE A 366 21.93 -1.25 4.48
N GLY A 367 22.89 -0.56 3.83
CA GLY A 367 24.21 -1.10 3.52
C GLY A 367 24.99 -1.55 4.75
N SER A 368 25.02 -0.74 5.80
CA SER A 368 25.71 -1.05 7.06
C SER A 368 25.09 -2.24 7.80
N PHE A 369 23.76 -2.32 7.81
CA PHE A 369 23.02 -3.45 8.37
C PHE A 369 23.32 -4.75 7.60
N THR A 370 23.27 -4.70 6.27
CA THR A 370 23.61 -5.84 5.41
C THR A 370 25.06 -6.26 5.58
N ALA A 371 26.00 -5.32 5.67
CA ALA A 371 27.43 -5.62 5.88
C ALA A 371 27.66 -6.46 7.14
N ARG A 372 27.01 -6.10 8.25
CA ARG A 372 27.07 -6.83 9.52
C ARG A 372 26.53 -8.26 9.40
N ILE A 373 25.41 -8.42 8.70
CA ILE A 373 24.82 -9.74 8.44
C ILE A 373 25.76 -10.60 7.61
N LEU A 374 26.26 -10.09 6.48
CA LEU A 374 27.11 -10.87 5.57
C LEU A 374 28.45 -11.25 6.23
N ALA A 375 29.06 -10.35 7.00
CA ALA A 375 30.28 -10.65 7.75
C ALA A 375 30.05 -11.76 8.78
N THR A 376 28.90 -11.75 9.47
CA THR A 376 28.54 -12.79 10.44
C THR A 376 28.28 -14.13 9.74
N GLU A 377 27.53 -14.13 8.64
CA GLU A 377 27.23 -15.34 7.87
C GLU A 377 28.50 -15.95 7.23
N ALA A 378 29.47 -15.13 6.82
CA ALA A 378 30.75 -15.62 6.31
C ALA A 378 31.53 -16.46 7.33
N LEU A 379 31.43 -16.15 8.63
CA LEU A 379 32.03 -16.94 9.71
C LEU A 379 31.34 -18.30 9.91
N VAL A 380 30.03 -18.39 9.60
CA VAL A 380 29.19 -19.56 9.88
C VAL A 380 29.06 -20.49 8.68
N GLN A 381 28.85 -19.94 7.49
CA GLN A 381 28.51 -20.68 6.27
C GLN A 381 29.62 -20.68 5.20
N GLY A 382 30.68 -19.89 5.41
CA GLY A 382 31.70 -19.65 4.40
C GLY A 382 32.35 -20.93 3.88
N LYS A 383 31.99 -21.34 2.67
CA LYS A 383 32.79 -22.26 1.87
C LYS A 383 33.82 -21.42 1.12
N THR A 384 35.05 -21.40 1.60
CA THR A 384 36.14 -20.67 0.93
C THR A 384 36.51 -21.39 -0.37
N SER A 385 36.59 -20.65 -1.48
CA SER A 385 37.48 -21.03 -2.58
C SER A 385 38.89 -21.00 -2.00
N SER A 386 39.61 -22.13 -2.03
CA SER A 386 40.96 -22.31 -1.46
C SER A 386 41.84 -21.07 -1.59
N GLY A 387 42.13 -20.40 -0.47
CA GLY A 387 43.00 -19.22 -0.40
C GLY A 387 44.25 -19.49 0.43
N ASP A 388 45.39 -18.94 0.00
CA ASP A 388 46.61 -18.93 0.80
C ASP A 388 46.52 -17.91 1.96
N PHE A 389 47.49 -17.92 2.88
CA PHE A 389 47.51 -17.01 4.04
C PHE A 389 47.41 -15.51 3.66
N GLY A 390 47.99 -15.11 2.53
CA GLY A 390 47.95 -13.73 2.04
C GLY A 390 46.54 -13.30 1.60
N THR A 391 45.75 -14.24 1.06
CA THR A 391 44.36 -14.00 0.67
C THR A 391 43.47 -13.72 1.88
N THR A 392 43.69 -14.44 2.99
CA THR A 392 42.96 -14.26 4.25
C THR A 392 43.23 -12.88 4.88
N VAL A 393 44.49 -12.47 4.98
CA VAL A 393 44.86 -11.15 5.54
C VAL A 393 44.22 -10.01 4.75
N LYS A 394 44.20 -10.09 3.41
CA LYS A 394 43.55 -9.08 2.56
C LYS A 394 42.04 -9.01 2.78
N ARG A 395 41.37 -10.13 3.04
CA ARG A 395 39.93 -10.17 3.33
C ARG A 395 39.61 -9.50 4.66
N GLU A 396 40.35 -9.82 5.72
CA GLU A 396 40.18 -9.18 7.03
C GLU A 396 40.44 -7.66 6.96
N ALA A 397 41.47 -7.24 6.21
CA ALA A 397 41.74 -5.82 6.00
C ALA A 397 40.57 -5.10 5.31
N ARG A 398 39.92 -5.73 4.32
CA ARG A 398 38.73 -5.20 3.66
C ARG A 398 37.51 -5.16 4.57
N GLU A 399 37.33 -6.10 5.49
CA GLU A 399 36.23 -6.07 6.47
C GLU A 399 36.40 -4.94 7.49
N LEU A 400 37.64 -4.74 7.96
CA LEU A 400 37.98 -3.59 8.79
C LEU A 400 37.72 -2.28 8.03
N GLU A 401 38.09 -2.21 6.75
CA GLU A 401 37.82 -1.05 5.92
C GLU A 401 36.32 -0.74 5.80
N THR A 402 35.46 -1.74 5.57
CA THR A 402 33.99 -1.57 5.58
C THR A 402 33.51 -0.99 6.91
N THR A 403 34.05 -1.48 8.03
CA THR A 403 33.65 -1.06 9.37
C THR A 403 34.04 0.40 9.65
N VAL A 404 35.21 0.82 9.17
CA VAL A 404 35.76 2.17 9.41
C VAL A 404 35.25 3.20 8.41
N ARG A 405 35.10 2.84 7.13
CA ARG A 405 34.79 3.77 6.02
C ARG A 405 33.38 3.62 5.47
N GLY A 406 32.59 2.67 5.99
CA GLY A 406 31.23 2.43 5.55
C GLY A 406 31.11 1.40 4.41
N PRO A 407 29.86 1.03 4.06
CA PRO A 407 29.55 -0.11 3.18
C PRO A 407 29.92 0.12 1.71
N GLN A 408 30.20 1.34 1.27
CA GLN A 408 30.69 1.63 -0.08
C GLN A 408 32.19 1.28 -0.26
N HIS A 409 32.87 0.83 0.81
CA HIS A 409 34.28 0.49 0.82
C HIS A 409 34.51 -0.97 1.23
N GLY A 410 35.77 -1.43 1.16
CA GLY A 410 36.19 -2.69 1.73
C GLY A 410 35.45 -3.92 1.18
N ALA A 411 35.06 -4.82 2.07
CA ALA A 411 34.46 -6.11 1.74
C ALA A 411 33.13 -5.97 0.97
N MET A 412 32.31 -4.97 1.31
CA MET A 412 31.02 -4.73 0.64
C MET A 412 31.20 -4.19 -0.78
N ASN A 413 32.20 -3.32 -1.01
CA ASN A 413 32.56 -2.90 -2.36
C ASN A 413 33.05 -4.05 -3.25
N HIS A 414 33.53 -5.12 -2.62
CA HIS A 414 33.98 -6.37 -3.25
C HIS A 414 32.93 -7.48 -3.17
N THR A 415 31.65 -7.11 -3.02
CA THR A 415 30.53 -8.06 -2.91
C THR A 415 29.59 -7.90 -4.10
N GLN A 416 29.25 -9.02 -4.74
CA GLN A 416 28.25 -9.10 -5.80
C GLN A 416 26.98 -9.73 -5.25
N THR A 417 25.85 -9.03 -5.40
CA THR A 417 24.52 -9.57 -5.13
C THR A 417 24.00 -10.28 -6.36
N PHE A 418 23.38 -11.44 -6.16
CA PHE A 418 22.67 -12.20 -7.19
C PHE A 418 21.22 -12.44 -6.77
N LEU A 419 20.30 -12.27 -7.71
CA LEU A 419 18.90 -12.68 -7.56
C LEU A 419 18.55 -13.65 -8.68
N VAL A 420 18.08 -14.84 -8.34
CA VAL A 420 17.67 -15.87 -9.29
C VAL A 420 16.15 -15.99 -9.30
N MET A 421 15.57 -16.17 -10.48
CA MET A 421 14.17 -16.60 -10.64
C MET A 421 14.13 -17.93 -11.38
N ALA A 422 13.21 -18.80 -10.95
CA ALA A 422 13.07 -20.17 -11.44
C ALA A 422 11.64 -20.71 -11.22
N HIS A 423 11.44 -22.02 -11.33
CA HIS A 423 10.14 -22.66 -11.12
C HIS A 423 10.14 -23.58 -9.89
N ASP A 424 9.57 -23.12 -8.77
CA ASP A 424 9.60 -23.80 -7.45
C ASP A 424 8.47 -24.82 -7.20
N GLY A 425 7.59 -25.02 -8.17
CA GLY A 425 6.50 -26.00 -8.14
C GLY A 425 5.21 -25.54 -7.47
N ASP A 426 5.12 -24.27 -7.04
CA ASP A 426 3.86 -23.55 -6.79
C ASP A 426 2.80 -24.29 -5.97
N ASN A 427 3.24 -24.96 -4.91
CA ASN A 427 2.37 -25.76 -4.04
C ASN A 427 2.33 -25.23 -2.60
N GLY A 428 2.62 -23.93 -2.41
CA GLY A 428 2.36 -23.25 -1.15
C GLY A 428 0.86 -23.03 -0.95
N HIS A 429 0.44 -22.96 0.31
CA HIS A 429 -0.95 -22.71 0.69
C HIS A 429 -1.04 -21.54 1.67
N MET A 430 -2.04 -20.70 1.48
CA MET A 430 -2.35 -19.54 2.31
C MET A 430 -3.69 -19.72 3.02
N GLN A 431 -3.72 -19.51 4.33
CA GLN A 431 -4.96 -19.58 5.11
C GLN A 431 -4.98 -18.56 6.24
N LEU A 432 -6.16 -18.33 6.80
CA LEU A 432 -6.31 -17.55 8.02
C LEU A 432 -6.13 -18.44 9.24
N GLU A 433 -5.28 -18.00 10.17
CA GLU A 433 -5.10 -18.59 11.48
C GLU A 433 -5.29 -17.49 12.53
N SER A 434 -6.34 -17.61 13.34
CA SER A 434 -6.71 -16.57 14.31
C SER A 434 -6.84 -15.17 13.67
N GLY A 435 -7.43 -15.10 12.47
CA GLY A 435 -7.65 -13.87 11.70
C GLY A 435 -6.42 -13.30 10.97
N ARG A 436 -5.30 -14.02 10.97
CA ARG A 436 -4.03 -13.63 10.35
C ARG A 436 -3.69 -14.54 9.18
N LEU A 437 -3.30 -13.97 8.03
CA LEU A 437 -2.82 -14.76 6.90
C LEU A 437 -1.52 -15.48 7.26
N ARG A 438 -1.41 -16.77 6.93
CA ARG A 438 -0.21 -17.58 7.08
C ARG A 438 0.07 -18.39 5.83
N ILE A 439 1.35 -18.52 5.50
CA ILE A 439 1.84 -19.30 4.37
C ILE A 439 2.44 -20.61 4.88
N HIS A 440 1.91 -21.72 4.38
CA HIS A 440 2.43 -23.07 4.63
C HIS A 440 3.09 -23.60 3.37
N TRP A 441 4.39 -23.92 3.46
CA TRP A 441 5.09 -24.47 2.30
C TRP A 441 6.22 -25.45 2.67
N PRO A 442 5.87 -26.62 3.21
CA PRO A 442 6.85 -27.53 3.78
C PRO A 442 7.93 -27.96 2.77
N GLY A 443 9.19 -27.69 3.11
CA GLY A 443 10.35 -28.18 2.36
C GLY A 443 10.66 -27.44 1.06
N VAL A 444 10.09 -26.24 0.83
CA VAL A 444 10.37 -25.44 -0.37
C VAL A 444 11.87 -25.14 -0.56
N GLY A 445 12.59 -24.84 0.52
CA GLY A 445 14.05 -24.63 0.47
C GLY A 445 14.86 -25.89 0.10
N LYS A 446 14.26 -27.08 0.10
CA LYS A 446 14.95 -28.33 -0.26
C LYS A 446 14.63 -28.80 -1.68
N ARG A 447 13.92 -27.98 -2.46
CA ARG A 447 13.55 -28.32 -3.84
C ARG A 447 14.81 -28.41 -4.71
N PRO A 448 14.90 -29.38 -5.64
CA PRO A 448 16.07 -29.54 -6.50
C PRO A 448 16.46 -28.29 -7.29
N ILE A 449 15.49 -27.51 -7.75
CA ILE A 449 15.74 -26.26 -8.49
C ILE A 449 16.45 -25.20 -7.65
N ILE A 450 16.14 -25.14 -6.34
CA ILE A 450 16.76 -24.19 -5.41
C ILE A 450 18.22 -24.57 -5.17
N GLU A 451 18.53 -25.86 -5.01
CA GLU A 451 19.93 -26.30 -4.91
C GLU A 451 20.69 -26.08 -6.24
N LYS A 452 20.07 -26.34 -7.40
CA LYS A 452 20.67 -26.03 -8.72
C LYS A 452 21.01 -24.54 -8.86
N ALA A 453 20.12 -23.65 -8.43
CA ALA A 453 20.35 -22.21 -8.42
C ALA A 453 21.53 -21.84 -7.50
N ASN A 454 21.56 -22.38 -6.28
CA ASN A 454 22.68 -22.14 -5.36
C ASN A 454 24.02 -22.66 -5.93
N ASP A 455 24.03 -23.82 -6.60
CA ASP A 455 25.22 -24.38 -7.22
C ASP A 455 25.73 -23.53 -8.40
N MET A 456 24.81 -22.98 -9.20
CA MET A 456 25.16 -22.04 -10.27
C MET A 456 25.80 -20.77 -9.70
N LEU A 457 25.21 -20.18 -8.65
CA LEU A 457 25.76 -18.99 -8.00
C LEU A 457 27.11 -19.25 -7.30
N ALA A 458 27.30 -20.43 -6.73
CA ALA A 458 28.58 -20.84 -6.16
C ALA A 458 29.67 -20.89 -7.24
N LYS A 459 29.38 -21.46 -8.42
CA LYS A 459 30.30 -21.47 -9.57
C LYS A 459 30.57 -20.06 -10.10
N ALA A 460 29.54 -19.21 -10.20
CA ALA A 460 29.71 -17.81 -10.61
C ALA A 460 30.67 -17.06 -9.66
N THR A 461 30.59 -17.34 -8.35
CA THR A 461 31.43 -16.73 -7.31
C THR A 461 32.93 -17.08 -7.44
N GLU A 462 33.28 -18.15 -8.15
CA GLU A 462 34.68 -18.50 -8.41
C GLU A 462 35.41 -17.42 -9.22
N THR A 463 34.70 -16.68 -10.07
CA THR A 463 35.27 -15.62 -10.93
C THR A 463 35.82 -14.44 -10.13
N THR A 464 35.27 -14.18 -8.95
CA THR A 464 35.74 -13.12 -8.04
C THR A 464 36.66 -13.66 -6.94
N ARG A 465 36.81 -14.98 -6.84
CA ARG A 465 37.37 -15.67 -5.66
C ARG A 465 36.73 -15.18 -4.36
N GLY A 466 35.41 -14.96 -4.40
CA GLY A 466 34.61 -14.56 -3.25
C GLY A 466 34.25 -15.73 -2.33
N ILE A 467 33.60 -15.40 -1.22
CA ILE A 467 32.92 -16.37 -0.35
C ILE A 467 31.47 -16.43 -0.82
N TYR A 468 31.03 -17.58 -1.32
CA TYR A 468 29.62 -17.73 -1.66
C TYR A 468 28.79 -17.85 -0.38
N LEU A 469 27.90 -16.89 -0.19
CA LEU A 469 26.92 -16.89 0.89
C LEU A 469 25.54 -17.16 0.30
N ARG A 470 24.89 -18.19 0.82
CA ARG A 470 23.45 -18.40 0.59
C ARG A 470 22.67 -17.28 1.28
N ASN A 471 21.39 -17.18 0.96
CA ASN A 471 20.48 -16.23 1.60
C ASN A 471 20.72 -16.16 3.15
N PRO A 472 20.92 -14.98 3.75
CA PRO A 472 21.26 -14.86 5.18
C PRO A 472 20.23 -15.43 6.17
N ILE A 473 18.96 -15.59 5.76
CA ILE A 473 17.92 -16.21 6.62
C ILE A 473 17.94 -17.75 6.49
N TRP A 474 18.73 -18.28 5.55
CA TRP A 474 18.88 -19.72 5.30
C TRP A 474 19.72 -20.41 6.37
N ASN A 475 19.07 -20.83 7.45
CA ASN A 475 19.71 -21.59 8.51
C ASN A 475 19.22 -23.05 8.50
N LYS A 476 20.16 -24.01 8.44
CA LYS A 476 19.88 -25.45 8.47
C LYS A 476 19.14 -25.90 9.74
N LEU A 477 19.35 -25.22 10.87
CA LEU A 477 18.63 -25.49 12.13
C LEU A 477 17.17 -25.08 12.10
N PHE A 478 16.78 -24.14 11.21
CA PHE A 478 15.44 -23.57 11.13
C PHE A 478 14.67 -23.98 9.86
N GLY A 479 15.11 -25.05 9.18
CA GLY A 479 14.35 -25.64 8.07
C GLY A 479 14.61 -25.03 6.69
N GLN A 480 15.59 -24.14 6.55
CA GLN A 480 15.99 -23.50 5.28
C GLN A 480 14.87 -22.63 4.64
N PRO A 481 14.37 -21.60 5.35
CA PRO A 481 13.33 -20.73 4.81
C PRO A 481 13.84 -19.93 3.61
N LEU A 482 12.96 -19.73 2.62
CA LEU A 482 13.23 -18.85 1.47
C LEU A 482 12.87 -17.40 1.77
N ILE A 483 13.47 -16.47 1.04
CA ILE A 483 12.96 -15.09 0.92
C ILE A 483 12.49 -14.92 -0.51
N THR A 484 11.29 -14.38 -0.69
CA THR A 484 10.79 -13.98 -2.00
C THR A 484 10.40 -12.51 -2.00
N VAL A 485 10.70 -11.85 -3.12
CA VAL A 485 10.20 -10.51 -3.49
C VAL A 485 9.13 -10.62 -4.59
N HIS A 486 8.85 -11.83 -5.06
CA HIS A 486 7.97 -12.16 -6.16
C HIS A 486 6.85 -13.17 -5.77
N PRO A 487 6.06 -12.90 -4.72
CA PRO A 487 4.95 -13.77 -4.36
C PRO A 487 3.89 -13.78 -5.49
N LEU A 488 3.41 -14.96 -5.89
CA LEU A 488 2.29 -15.14 -6.84
C LEU A 488 1.32 -16.23 -6.34
N GLY A 489 0.10 -16.25 -6.88
CA GLY A 489 -0.91 -17.27 -6.58
C GLY A 489 -1.80 -16.99 -5.36
N GLY A 490 -2.69 -17.93 -5.02
CA GLY A 490 -3.68 -17.79 -3.95
C GLY A 490 -5.10 -17.46 -4.45
N CYS A 491 -5.22 -16.68 -5.53
CA CYS A 491 -6.49 -16.41 -6.21
C CYS A 491 -6.43 -16.86 -7.68
N CYS A 492 -5.75 -17.99 -7.93
CA CYS A 492 -5.33 -18.42 -9.26
C CYS A 492 -6.48 -18.51 -10.27
N MET A 493 -6.20 -18.15 -11.52
CA MET A 493 -7.11 -18.39 -12.64
C MET A 493 -7.44 -19.89 -12.79
N GLY A 494 -8.63 -20.19 -13.30
CA GLY A 494 -9.03 -21.53 -13.75
C GLY A 494 -10.22 -21.49 -14.71
N ASP A 495 -10.51 -22.62 -15.34
CA ASP A 495 -11.67 -22.75 -16.26
C ASP A 495 -13.01 -22.69 -15.49
N ASN A 496 -12.99 -23.04 -14.20
CA ASN A 496 -14.16 -23.13 -13.33
C ASN A 496 -13.76 -23.06 -11.85
N ALA A 497 -14.77 -22.98 -10.97
CA ALA A 497 -14.60 -22.95 -9.52
C ALA A 497 -13.92 -24.20 -8.93
N GLN A 498 -13.81 -25.30 -9.67
CA GLN A 498 -13.07 -26.51 -9.24
C GLN A 498 -11.59 -26.47 -9.62
N THR A 499 -11.17 -25.55 -10.48
CA THR A 499 -9.80 -25.49 -11.04
C THR A 499 -9.09 -24.17 -10.78
N GLY A 500 -9.83 -23.12 -10.40
CA GLY A 500 -9.30 -21.84 -9.93
C GLY A 500 -10.27 -21.08 -9.02
N VAL A 501 -9.87 -19.86 -8.66
CA VAL A 501 -10.63 -18.90 -7.83
C VAL A 501 -11.26 -17.81 -8.69
N VAL A 502 -10.62 -17.46 -9.79
CA VAL A 502 -11.13 -16.50 -10.77
C VAL A 502 -11.17 -17.10 -12.17
N ASP A 503 -12.06 -16.59 -13.02
CA ASP A 503 -12.10 -16.95 -14.43
C ASP A 503 -10.96 -16.30 -15.24
N HIS A 504 -10.93 -16.54 -16.54
CA HIS A 504 -9.92 -15.98 -17.44
C HIS A 504 -9.92 -14.44 -17.55
N LYS A 505 -10.94 -13.76 -17.02
CA LYS A 505 -11.09 -12.29 -16.99
C LYS A 505 -10.75 -11.73 -15.61
N GLY A 506 -10.46 -12.59 -14.63
CA GLY A 506 -10.23 -12.21 -13.25
C GLY A 506 -11.52 -12.08 -12.43
N GLN A 507 -12.68 -12.53 -12.91
CA GLN A 507 -13.92 -12.51 -12.12
C GLN A 507 -13.91 -13.61 -11.07
N VAL A 508 -14.28 -13.28 -9.83
CA VAL A 508 -14.29 -14.25 -8.72
C VAL A 508 -15.43 -15.26 -8.91
N PHE A 509 -15.12 -16.56 -8.90
CA PHE A 509 -16.12 -17.61 -8.92
C PHE A 509 -16.94 -17.62 -7.62
N ASP A 510 -18.24 -17.86 -7.74
CA ASP A 510 -19.14 -17.88 -6.58
C ASP A 510 -19.11 -19.18 -5.76
N GLY A 511 -18.35 -20.19 -6.21
CA GLY A 511 -18.17 -21.47 -5.53
C GLY A 511 -19.37 -22.43 -5.60
N ASN A 512 -20.53 -22.00 -6.08
CA ASN A 512 -21.78 -22.77 -6.07
C ASN A 512 -22.12 -23.41 -7.43
N GLY A 513 -21.67 -22.81 -8.53
CA GLY A 513 -21.72 -23.40 -9.87
C GLY A 513 -20.34 -23.65 -10.43
N ALA A 514 -20.26 -24.40 -11.54
CA ALA A 514 -18.99 -24.67 -12.19
C ALA A 514 -18.36 -23.37 -12.73
N THR A 515 -19.12 -22.57 -13.48
CA THR A 515 -18.60 -21.36 -14.16
C THR A 515 -19.31 -20.07 -13.72
N THR A 516 -20.09 -20.12 -12.64
CA THR A 516 -20.80 -18.95 -12.11
C THR A 516 -19.84 -18.04 -11.34
N VAL A 517 -19.95 -16.74 -11.59
CA VAL A 517 -19.09 -15.71 -11.02
C VAL A 517 -19.90 -14.67 -10.28
N HIS A 518 -19.27 -13.99 -9.34
CA HIS A 518 -19.80 -12.82 -8.65
C HIS A 518 -19.80 -11.60 -9.57
N PRO A 519 -20.96 -11.08 -10.02
CA PRO A 519 -21.00 -9.96 -10.94
C PRO A 519 -20.42 -8.69 -10.30
N GLY A 520 -19.45 -8.08 -10.97
CA GLY A 520 -18.80 -6.88 -10.49
C GLY A 520 -17.65 -7.12 -9.50
N LEU A 521 -17.28 -8.36 -9.19
CA LEU A 521 -16.11 -8.64 -8.32
C LEU A 521 -14.96 -9.25 -9.13
N TYR A 522 -13.82 -8.56 -9.13
CA TYR A 522 -12.63 -8.92 -9.90
C TYR A 522 -11.38 -8.97 -9.02
N VAL A 523 -10.37 -9.73 -9.45
CA VAL A 523 -9.00 -9.70 -8.96
C VAL A 523 -8.07 -9.49 -10.16
N MET A 524 -7.14 -8.54 -10.08
CA MET A 524 -6.28 -8.14 -11.21
C MET A 524 -4.80 -8.01 -10.85
N ASP A 525 -4.31 -8.75 -9.85
CA ASP A 525 -2.91 -8.70 -9.40
C ASP A 525 -2.21 -10.08 -9.42
N GLY A 526 -0.99 -10.15 -8.85
CA GLY A 526 -0.17 -11.37 -8.82
C GLY A 526 -0.84 -12.60 -8.20
N SER A 527 -1.91 -12.45 -7.42
CA SER A 527 -2.65 -13.57 -6.85
C SER A 527 -3.34 -14.46 -7.90
N ILE A 528 -3.66 -13.91 -9.07
CA ILE A 528 -4.37 -14.67 -10.13
C ILE A 528 -3.44 -15.49 -11.01
N ILE A 529 -2.13 -15.29 -10.91
CA ILE A 529 -1.13 -15.99 -11.71
C ILE A 529 -1.00 -17.42 -11.16
N PRO A 530 -1.31 -18.47 -11.96
CA PRO A 530 -1.49 -19.82 -11.45
C PRO A 530 -0.19 -20.63 -11.28
N THR A 531 0.96 -20.08 -11.67
CA THR A 531 2.27 -20.73 -11.55
C THR A 531 3.41 -19.70 -11.56
N SER A 532 4.62 -20.14 -11.25
CA SER A 532 5.84 -19.32 -11.35
C SER A 532 6.10 -18.93 -12.81
N VAL A 533 6.54 -17.69 -13.03
CA VAL A 533 6.81 -17.15 -14.38
C VAL A 533 8.29 -17.20 -14.76
N GLY A 534 9.18 -17.52 -13.82
CA GLY A 534 10.61 -17.76 -14.07
C GLY A 534 11.42 -16.50 -14.43
N VAL A 535 10.81 -15.32 -14.32
CA VAL A 535 11.40 -13.98 -14.48
C VAL A 535 10.73 -13.02 -13.50
N ASN A 536 11.18 -11.77 -13.38
CA ASN A 536 10.52 -10.79 -12.52
C ASN A 536 9.07 -10.58 -13.00
N PRO A 537 8.07 -10.75 -12.12
CA PRO A 537 6.69 -10.92 -12.56
C PRO A 537 5.98 -9.62 -12.90
N LEU A 538 6.58 -8.45 -12.64
CA LEU A 538 5.87 -7.17 -12.74
C LEU A 538 5.25 -6.95 -14.13
N LEU A 539 5.97 -7.32 -15.19
CA LEU A 539 5.52 -7.07 -16.55
C LEU A 539 4.42 -8.06 -16.94
N THR A 540 4.55 -9.32 -16.54
CA THR A 540 3.49 -10.34 -16.72
C THR A 540 2.23 -9.98 -15.94
N ILE A 541 2.35 -9.56 -14.67
CA ILE A 541 1.21 -9.06 -13.88
C ILE A 541 0.55 -7.88 -14.59
N SER A 542 1.35 -6.95 -15.12
CA SER A 542 0.83 -5.78 -15.83
C SER A 542 0.09 -6.17 -17.11
N ALA A 543 0.65 -7.07 -17.91
CA ALA A 543 0.03 -7.54 -19.15
C ALA A 543 -1.29 -8.28 -18.90
N VAL A 544 -1.32 -9.16 -17.88
CA VAL A 544 -2.55 -9.86 -17.49
C VAL A 544 -3.58 -8.87 -16.94
N ALA A 545 -3.18 -7.89 -16.14
CA ALA A 545 -4.09 -6.86 -15.61
C ALA A 545 -4.67 -5.96 -16.72
N GLU A 546 -3.87 -5.55 -17.71
CA GLU A 546 -4.35 -4.81 -18.89
C GLU A 546 -5.41 -5.60 -19.65
N ARG A 547 -5.14 -6.89 -19.88
CA ARG A 547 -6.09 -7.80 -20.54
C ARG A 547 -7.38 -7.95 -19.73
N CYS A 548 -7.28 -8.20 -18.43
CA CYS A 548 -8.44 -8.32 -17.53
C CYS A 548 -9.28 -7.04 -17.50
N ALA A 549 -8.62 -5.87 -17.41
CA ALA A 549 -9.30 -4.57 -17.41
C ALA A 549 -10.03 -4.31 -18.73
N ASP A 550 -9.39 -4.58 -19.88
CA ASP A 550 -10.00 -4.46 -21.21
C ASP A 550 -11.25 -5.35 -21.35
N LEU A 551 -11.15 -6.62 -20.95
CA LEU A 551 -12.28 -7.56 -20.97
C LEU A 551 -13.41 -7.12 -20.03
N ALA A 552 -13.08 -6.63 -18.83
CA ALA A 552 -14.07 -6.13 -17.88
C ALA A 552 -14.79 -4.88 -18.40
N ILE A 553 -14.05 -3.93 -18.99
CA ILE A 553 -14.60 -2.72 -19.61
C ILE A 553 -15.59 -3.08 -20.71
N ARG A 554 -15.20 -3.97 -21.64
CA ARG A 554 -16.07 -4.42 -22.74
C ARG A 554 -17.30 -5.17 -22.22
N GLN A 555 -17.13 -6.03 -21.21
CA GLN A 555 -18.22 -6.80 -20.62
C GLN A 555 -19.30 -5.91 -19.98
N HIS A 556 -18.90 -4.80 -19.38
CA HIS A 556 -19.84 -3.81 -18.82
C HIS A 556 -20.37 -2.82 -19.88
N GLY A 557 -20.03 -2.99 -21.16
CA GLY A 557 -20.45 -2.10 -22.24
C GLY A 557 -19.77 -0.73 -22.21
N PHE A 558 -18.64 -0.60 -21.53
CA PHE A 558 -17.87 0.64 -21.47
C PHE A 558 -16.84 0.69 -22.62
N SER A 559 -16.24 1.86 -22.82
CA SER A 559 -15.15 2.07 -23.77
C SER A 559 -14.09 2.98 -23.15
N ALA A 560 -12.83 2.56 -23.18
CA ALA A 560 -11.70 3.35 -22.70
C ALA A 560 -10.79 3.75 -23.88
N SER A 561 -10.29 4.99 -23.85
CA SER A 561 -9.20 5.40 -24.75
C SER A 561 -7.86 5.01 -24.15
N TYR A 562 -7.00 4.37 -24.94
CA TYR A 562 -5.63 4.02 -24.58
C TYR A 562 -4.60 5.01 -25.16
N GLU A 563 -5.06 6.13 -25.73
CA GLU A 563 -4.17 7.14 -26.32
C GLU A 563 -3.27 7.80 -25.28
N LEU A 564 -2.02 8.06 -25.71
CA LEU A 564 -0.98 8.77 -24.98
C LEU A 564 -0.42 9.90 -25.87
N PRO A 565 0.01 11.03 -25.29
CA PRO A 565 0.07 11.33 -23.86
C PRO A 565 -1.30 11.65 -23.23
N SER A 566 -1.46 11.42 -21.91
CA SER A 566 -2.61 11.97 -21.17
C SER A 566 -2.32 13.39 -20.69
N ARG A 567 -3.35 14.24 -20.75
CA ARG A 567 -3.23 15.63 -20.30
C ARG A 567 -3.29 15.67 -18.77
N PRO A 568 -2.31 16.31 -18.09
CA PRO A 568 -2.38 16.51 -16.65
C PRO A 568 -3.61 17.33 -16.26
N ARG A 569 -4.20 16.98 -15.12
CA ARG A 569 -5.39 17.65 -14.59
C ARG A 569 -5.02 19.01 -14.00
N GLU A 570 -5.59 20.08 -14.56
CA GLU A 570 -5.30 21.48 -14.19
C GLU A 570 -6.38 22.09 -13.28
N ASP A 571 -7.54 21.44 -13.11
CA ASP A 571 -8.69 21.95 -12.34
C ASP A 571 -8.56 21.74 -10.82
N VAL A 572 -7.56 21.00 -10.36
CA VAL A 572 -7.37 20.71 -8.92
C VAL A 572 -6.28 21.62 -8.35
N PRO A 573 -6.63 22.63 -7.53
CA PRO A 573 -5.64 23.49 -6.91
C PRO A 573 -4.74 22.70 -5.94
N PRO A 574 -3.50 23.17 -5.69
CA PRO A 574 -2.65 22.54 -4.69
C PRO A 574 -3.33 22.59 -3.31
N PRO A 575 -3.14 21.56 -2.48
CA PRO A 575 -3.76 21.50 -1.17
C PRO A 575 -3.24 22.62 -0.27
N LYS A 576 -4.15 23.24 0.48
CA LYS A 576 -3.82 24.27 1.48
C LYS A 576 -3.46 23.64 2.82
N VAL A 577 -2.82 24.42 3.68
CA VAL A 577 -2.59 24.05 5.08
C VAL A 577 -3.94 23.92 5.75
N GLY A 578 -4.19 22.76 6.36
CA GLY A 578 -5.43 22.44 7.05
C GLY A 578 -5.20 21.93 8.46
N VAL A 579 -6.27 21.54 9.13
CA VAL A 579 -6.22 20.90 10.45
C VAL A 579 -7.17 19.71 10.50
N ARG A 580 -6.70 18.61 11.09
CA ARG A 580 -7.46 17.38 11.29
C ARG A 580 -7.43 16.97 12.75
N PHE A 581 -8.54 16.46 13.27
CA PHE A 581 -8.61 15.82 14.59
C PHE A 581 -9.70 14.75 14.60
N THR A 582 -9.62 13.83 15.56
CA THR A 582 -10.61 12.76 15.76
C THR A 582 -11.19 12.87 17.16
N GLU A 583 -12.52 12.77 17.26
CA GLU A 583 -13.24 12.86 18.53
C GLU A 583 -14.24 11.70 18.69
N THR A 584 -14.60 11.42 19.94
CA THR A 584 -15.69 10.51 20.30
C THR A 584 -16.64 11.16 21.28
N MET A 585 -17.94 10.88 21.15
CA MET A 585 -18.95 11.23 22.14
C MET A 585 -19.86 10.05 22.40
N LYS A 586 -20.34 9.92 23.65
CA LYS A 586 -21.13 8.80 24.17
C LYS A 586 -22.32 9.32 24.97
N GLY A 587 -23.46 8.65 24.90
CA GLY A 587 -24.66 9.00 25.65
C GLY A 587 -25.81 8.08 25.27
N HIS A 588 -27.03 8.60 25.30
CA HIS A 588 -28.23 7.80 25.06
C HIS A 588 -29.14 8.43 24.01
N PHE A 589 -29.95 7.57 23.40
CA PHE A 589 -30.85 7.95 22.31
C PHE A 589 -32.18 7.20 22.44
N SER A 590 -33.29 7.91 22.23
CA SER A 590 -34.63 7.31 22.22
C SER A 590 -35.39 7.69 20.95
N LYS A 591 -36.17 6.72 20.44
CA LYS A 591 -37.08 6.94 19.31
C LYS A 591 -38.29 7.77 19.72
N GLY A 592 -38.85 8.50 18.75
CA GLY A 592 -40.09 9.25 18.90
C GLY A 592 -39.90 10.76 18.97
N THR A 593 -40.87 11.44 19.57
CA THR A 593 -41.00 12.91 19.52
C THR A 593 -40.64 13.59 20.85
N LEU A 594 -40.01 12.87 21.79
CA LEU A 594 -39.57 13.42 23.06
C LEU A 594 -38.61 14.61 22.86
N ASP A 595 -38.57 15.52 23.81
CA ASP A 595 -37.50 16.53 23.86
C ASP A 595 -36.15 15.86 24.20
N TYR A 596 -35.05 16.60 24.07
CA TYR A 596 -33.72 16.04 24.25
C TYR A 596 -33.48 15.42 25.63
N LYS A 597 -33.97 16.05 26.70
CA LYS A 597 -33.72 15.60 28.07
C LYS A 597 -34.54 14.35 28.38
N ALA A 598 -35.83 14.37 28.03
CA ALA A 598 -36.70 13.22 28.18
C ALA A 598 -36.22 12.03 27.33
N ALA A 599 -35.67 12.29 26.14
CA ALA A 599 -35.08 11.25 25.29
C ALA A 599 -33.78 10.65 25.87
N ASP A 600 -32.89 11.46 26.44
CA ASP A 600 -31.69 10.95 27.13
C ASP A 600 -32.06 10.13 28.38
N GLU A 601 -32.99 10.63 29.19
CA GLU A 601 -33.47 9.91 30.38
C GLU A 601 -34.12 8.57 30.03
N ALA A 602 -35.00 8.54 29.03
CA ALA A 602 -35.62 7.31 28.54
C ALA A 602 -34.58 6.34 27.97
N GLY A 603 -33.67 6.83 27.12
CA GLY A 603 -32.63 6.00 26.51
C GLY A 603 -31.69 5.39 27.54
N LYS A 604 -31.39 6.14 28.61
CA LYS A 604 -30.62 5.64 29.76
C LYS A 604 -31.36 4.56 30.52
N LEU A 605 -32.66 4.72 30.72
CA LEU A 605 -33.51 3.77 31.45
C LEU A 605 -33.62 2.43 30.69
N ASP A 606 -33.75 2.51 29.37
CA ASP A 606 -33.92 1.35 28.50
C ASP A 606 -32.58 0.74 28.01
N GLY A 607 -31.44 1.37 28.32
CA GLY A 607 -30.11 0.92 27.91
C GLY A 607 -29.77 1.18 26.44
N HIS A 608 -30.45 2.13 25.80
CA HIS A 608 -30.23 2.52 24.40
C HIS A 608 -29.08 3.51 24.26
N ALA A 609 -27.85 2.98 24.28
CA ALA A 609 -26.64 3.75 24.11
C ALA A 609 -26.47 4.24 22.67
N MET A 610 -25.86 5.41 22.52
CA MET A 610 -25.36 5.92 21.25
C MET A 610 -23.93 6.43 21.43
N ARG A 611 -23.07 6.12 20.46
CA ARG A 611 -21.68 6.57 20.39
C ARG A 611 -21.31 6.93 18.97
N PHE A 612 -20.47 7.94 18.79
CA PHE A 612 -19.75 8.11 17.54
C PHE A 612 -18.25 8.19 17.72
N VAL A 613 -17.53 7.93 16.63
CA VAL A 613 -16.13 8.35 16.45
C VAL A 613 -16.01 9.03 15.10
N LEU A 614 -15.71 10.32 15.10
CA LEU A 614 -15.64 11.18 13.91
C LEU A 614 -14.23 11.71 13.73
N THR A 615 -13.73 11.62 12.50
CA THR A 615 -12.53 12.34 12.05
C THR A 615 -13.00 13.56 11.27
N ILE A 616 -12.59 14.74 11.71
CA ILE A 616 -12.97 16.03 11.15
C ILE A 616 -11.72 16.68 10.55
N GLN A 617 -11.86 17.28 9.37
CA GLN A 617 -10.79 18.01 8.72
C GLN A 617 -11.28 19.29 8.05
N ALA A 618 -10.61 20.39 8.39
CA ALA A 618 -10.65 21.62 7.61
C ALA A 618 -9.47 21.62 6.63
N ASP A 619 -9.77 21.73 5.33
CA ASP A 619 -8.74 21.77 4.28
C ASP A 619 -8.05 23.14 4.14
N ASP A 620 -8.63 24.20 4.74
CA ASP A 620 -8.08 25.55 4.78
C ASP A 620 -8.15 26.10 6.21
N LEU A 621 -7.03 26.07 6.91
CA LEU A 621 -6.91 26.54 8.29
C LEU A 621 -7.19 28.04 8.38
N GLU A 622 -6.72 28.86 7.44
CA GLU A 622 -6.96 30.30 7.49
C GLU A 622 -8.45 30.61 7.36
N ALA A 623 -9.13 29.96 6.42
CA ALA A 623 -10.57 30.12 6.25
C ALA A 623 -11.35 29.65 7.49
N LEU A 624 -10.93 28.54 8.11
CA LEU A 624 -11.53 28.05 9.36
C LEU A 624 -11.46 29.08 10.49
N LEU A 625 -10.34 29.79 10.62
CA LEU A 625 -10.10 30.73 11.73
C LEU A 625 -10.83 32.06 11.58
N VAL A 626 -11.29 32.43 10.37
CA VAL A 626 -11.87 33.76 10.11
C VAL A 626 -13.31 33.73 9.60
N ASN A 627 -13.77 32.61 9.01
CA ASN A 627 -15.12 32.48 8.45
C ASN A 627 -15.99 31.60 9.35
N GLU A 628 -16.94 32.21 10.06
CA GLU A 628 -17.90 31.53 10.95
C GLU A 628 -18.88 30.58 10.23
N HIS A 629 -18.89 30.59 8.89
CA HIS A 629 -19.66 29.66 8.06
C HIS A 629 -18.80 28.62 7.35
N TYR A 630 -17.51 28.54 7.65
CA TYR A 630 -16.62 27.55 7.06
C TYR A 630 -17.04 26.13 7.46
N GLN A 631 -17.25 25.27 6.46
CA GLN A 631 -17.63 23.87 6.67
C GLN A 631 -16.42 22.96 6.52
N SER A 632 -16.04 22.31 7.61
CA SER A 632 -15.08 21.21 7.62
C SER A 632 -15.76 19.92 7.19
N ASN A 633 -14.99 19.02 6.56
CA ASN A 633 -15.47 17.70 6.16
C ASN A 633 -15.33 16.69 7.31
N MET A 634 -16.21 15.70 7.39
CA MET A 634 -16.10 14.62 8.37
C MET A 634 -16.42 13.25 7.78
N VAL A 635 -15.82 12.23 8.39
CA VAL A 635 -16.04 10.81 8.14
C VAL A 635 -15.97 10.06 9.46
N GLY A 636 -16.66 8.93 9.56
CA GLY A 636 -16.52 8.09 10.73
C GLY A 636 -17.63 7.09 10.93
N SER A 637 -17.95 6.83 12.19
CA SER A 637 -18.86 5.75 12.55
C SER A 637 -19.79 6.14 13.70
N VAL A 638 -21.00 5.62 13.67
CA VAL A 638 -22.00 5.74 14.75
C VAL A 638 -22.44 4.34 15.17
N GLU A 639 -22.42 4.08 16.47
CA GLU A 639 -22.99 2.88 17.09
C GLU A 639 -24.27 3.30 17.82
N ALA A 640 -25.40 2.71 17.46
CA ALA A 640 -26.70 2.98 18.06
C ALA A 640 -27.64 1.81 17.77
N ASP A 641 -27.81 0.91 18.74
CA ASP A 641 -28.57 -0.35 18.58
C ASP A 641 -30.01 -0.13 18.14
N MET A 642 -30.59 1.02 18.51
CA MET A 642 -31.94 1.41 18.10
C MET A 642 -32.06 1.75 16.60
N LEU A 643 -30.96 2.13 15.95
CA LEU A 643 -30.92 2.45 14.52
C LEU A 643 -30.45 1.26 13.68
N SER A 644 -29.44 0.53 14.16
CA SER A 644 -28.84 -0.59 13.45
C SER A 644 -28.10 -1.50 14.44
N PRO A 645 -28.16 -2.84 14.27
CA PRO A 645 -27.38 -3.78 15.08
C PRO A 645 -25.87 -3.74 14.78
N GLU A 646 -25.49 -3.19 13.63
CA GLU A 646 -24.08 -3.00 13.24
C GLU A 646 -23.74 -1.50 13.16
N PRO A 647 -22.47 -1.11 13.35
CA PRO A 647 -22.05 0.28 13.23
C PRO A 647 -22.44 0.91 11.89
N LEU A 648 -23.04 2.11 11.97
CA LEU A 648 -23.35 2.94 10.81
C LEU A 648 -22.10 3.71 10.36
N THR A 649 -22.02 3.97 9.06
CA THR A 649 -20.95 4.78 8.48
C THR A 649 -21.40 6.22 8.24
N VAL A 650 -20.53 7.15 8.61
CA VAL A 650 -20.63 8.58 8.33
C VAL A 650 -19.77 8.89 7.12
N THR A 651 -20.39 9.42 6.07
CA THR A 651 -19.71 9.96 4.87
C THR A 651 -20.35 11.29 4.49
N ASP A 652 -19.61 12.10 3.72
CA ASP A 652 -20.07 13.40 3.23
C ASP A 652 -20.55 14.38 4.33
N GLY A 653 -20.09 14.20 5.57
CA GLY A 653 -20.55 15.01 6.70
C GLY A 653 -19.91 16.40 6.73
N LYS A 654 -20.58 17.33 7.42
CA LYS A 654 -20.17 18.73 7.57
C LYS A 654 -20.14 19.15 9.03
N PHE A 655 -19.04 19.81 9.42
CA PHE A 655 -18.82 20.39 10.73
C PHE A 655 -18.58 21.89 10.64
N THR A 656 -19.26 22.68 11.46
CA THR A 656 -19.09 24.14 11.51
C THR A 656 -18.80 24.59 12.94
N LEU A 657 -17.74 25.36 13.13
CA LEU A 657 -17.31 25.87 14.44
C LEU A 657 -17.92 27.24 14.75
N PHE A 658 -18.37 27.42 16.00
CA PHE A 658 -18.70 28.72 16.60
C PHE A 658 -19.71 29.58 15.81
N VAL A 659 -20.74 28.97 15.24
CA VAL A 659 -21.83 29.65 14.52
C VAL A 659 -22.65 30.48 15.51
N ARG A 660 -22.81 31.78 15.29
CA ARG A 660 -23.65 32.63 16.15
C ARG A 660 -25.11 32.18 16.07
N ASN A 661 -25.77 32.09 17.23
CA ASN A 661 -27.20 31.87 17.27
C ASN A 661 -27.93 33.21 16.99
N PRO A 662 -28.68 33.33 15.87
CA PRO A 662 -29.38 34.58 15.54
C PRO A 662 -30.52 34.90 16.52
N GLU A 663 -31.07 33.88 17.19
CA GLU A 663 -32.19 34.04 18.13
C GLU A 663 -31.72 34.34 19.56
N GLN A 664 -30.46 34.00 19.90
CA GLN A 664 -29.90 34.17 21.24
C GLN A 664 -28.54 34.89 21.16
N PRO A 665 -28.52 36.23 21.29
CA PRO A 665 -27.28 37.00 21.32
C PRO A 665 -26.34 36.51 22.42
N GLY A 666 -25.07 36.26 22.07
CA GLY A 666 -24.06 35.72 23.00
C GLY A 666 -23.93 34.20 23.01
N VAL A 667 -24.86 33.47 22.39
CA VAL A 667 -24.78 32.02 22.24
C VAL A 667 -24.16 31.66 20.89
N LYS A 668 -23.23 30.70 20.89
CA LYS A 668 -22.64 30.11 19.68
C LYS A 668 -22.89 28.61 19.65
N ASN A 669 -22.96 28.04 18.45
CA ASN A 669 -23.17 26.62 18.23
C ASN A 669 -21.99 26.00 17.50
N MET A 670 -21.61 24.78 17.88
CA MET A 670 -20.87 23.88 16.98
C MET A 670 -21.86 22.94 16.32
N ILE A 671 -21.90 22.92 14.99
CA ILE A 671 -22.96 22.24 14.23
C ILE A 671 -22.39 21.02 13.51
N TYR A 672 -23.07 19.89 13.67
CA TYR A 672 -22.80 18.60 13.03
C TYR A 672 -23.95 18.25 12.11
N ARG A 673 -23.66 17.94 10.84
CA ARG A 673 -24.66 17.47 9.87
C ARG A 673 -24.06 16.33 9.07
N MET A 674 -24.68 15.16 9.11
CA MET A 674 -24.11 14.00 8.45
C MET A 674 -25.16 12.96 8.04
N GLY A 675 -24.91 12.33 6.89
CA GLY A 675 -25.63 11.12 6.50
C GLY A 675 -25.05 9.91 7.24
N LEU A 676 -25.93 9.04 7.72
CA LEU A 676 -25.58 7.74 8.28
C LEU A 676 -26.06 6.65 7.32
N SER A 677 -25.18 5.73 7.00
CA SER A 677 -25.52 4.55 6.20
C SER A 677 -25.36 3.29 7.04
N ALA A 678 -26.39 2.45 7.10
CA ALA A 678 -26.34 1.12 7.67
C ALA A 678 -25.85 0.10 6.62
N ARG A 679 -25.35 -1.04 7.09
CA ARG A 679 -24.80 -2.10 6.23
C ARG A 679 -25.85 -2.83 5.40
N ASP A 680 -27.13 -2.73 5.75
CA ASP A 680 -28.26 -3.25 4.97
C ASP A 680 -28.75 -2.27 3.89
N GLY A 681 -28.16 -1.08 3.83
CA GLY A 681 -28.55 -0.02 2.89
C GLY A 681 -29.54 0.99 3.46
N THR A 682 -30.00 0.83 4.70
CA THR A 682 -30.86 1.82 5.37
C THR A 682 -30.08 3.12 5.61
N GLU A 683 -30.71 4.26 5.37
CA GLU A 683 -30.09 5.58 5.51
C GLU A 683 -30.81 6.44 6.54
N TYR A 684 -30.02 7.21 7.29
CA TYR A 684 -30.49 8.19 8.26
C TYR A 684 -29.76 9.52 8.08
N TRP A 685 -30.39 10.59 8.55
CA TRP A 685 -29.79 11.91 8.63
C TRP A 685 -29.60 12.28 10.10
N PHE A 686 -28.39 12.71 10.46
CA PHE A 686 -28.02 13.11 11.80
C PHE A 686 -27.74 14.61 11.80
N GLU A 687 -28.38 15.33 12.73
CA GLU A 687 -27.99 16.69 13.07
C GLU A 687 -27.67 16.76 14.56
N GLY A 688 -26.55 17.40 14.87
CA GLY A 688 -26.12 17.66 16.23
C GLY A 688 -25.73 19.11 16.42
N PHE A 689 -25.92 19.64 17.61
CA PHE A 689 -25.36 20.92 17.98
C PHE A 689 -24.86 20.95 19.43
N LYS A 690 -23.70 21.57 19.65
CA LYS A 690 -23.21 21.94 20.99
C LYS A 690 -23.55 23.40 21.23
N VAL A 691 -24.09 23.72 22.40
CA VAL A 691 -24.42 25.09 22.78
C VAL A 691 -23.29 25.66 23.61
N ILE A 692 -22.71 26.76 23.14
CA ILE A 692 -21.63 27.48 23.82
C ILE A 692 -22.20 28.81 24.27
N ARG A 693 -22.40 28.96 25.57
CA ARG A 693 -22.95 30.16 26.21
C ARG A 693 -22.18 30.45 27.49
N ASP A 694 -22.34 31.66 28.00
CA ASP A 694 -21.76 32.08 29.29
C ASP A 694 -22.83 31.88 30.38
N ASP A 695 -22.72 30.81 31.16
CA ASP A 695 -23.57 30.57 32.34
C ASP A 695 -22.78 30.87 33.63
N PRO A 696 -23.39 31.46 34.69
CA PRO A 696 -22.67 31.80 35.92
C PRO A 696 -22.12 30.56 36.66
N GLY A 697 -20.79 30.42 36.76
CA GLY A 697 -20.10 29.35 37.50
C GLY A 697 -18.83 28.84 36.78
N ILE A 698 -18.14 27.84 37.35
CA ILE A 698 -17.02 27.13 36.67
C ILE A 698 -17.63 26.14 35.64
N ASP A 699 -18.37 26.66 34.65
CA ASP A 699 -19.28 25.89 33.79
C ASP A 699 -18.75 25.67 32.35
N ILE A 700 -17.44 25.87 32.13
CA ILE A 700 -16.79 25.68 30.82
C ILE A 700 -16.92 24.21 30.35
N TRP A 701 -17.01 23.26 31.29
CA TRP A 701 -16.96 21.84 30.98
C TRP A 701 -18.26 21.30 30.38
N PRO A 702 -19.47 21.47 30.97
CA PRO A 702 -20.70 20.92 30.39
C PRO A 702 -21.06 21.51 29.01
N ASP A 703 -20.81 22.81 28.80
CA ASP A 703 -21.17 23.52 27.56
C ASP A 703 -20.30 23.13 26.36
N THR A 704 -19.02 22.82 26.59
CA THR A 704 -18.12 22.33 25.53
C THR A 704 -18.22 20.83 25.30
N THR A 705 -18.90 20.10 26.20
CA THR A 705 -18.92 18.63 26.21
C THR A 705 -20.26 18.02 25.86
N THR A 706 -21.35 18.79 25.83
CA THR A 706 -22.71 18.28 25.57
C THR A 706 -23.12 18.48 24.11
N LEU A 707 -23.60 17.41 23.46
CA LEU A 707 -24.13 17.44 22.10
C LEU A 707 -25.59 16.97 22.09
N TYR A 708 -26.48 17.84 21.62
CA TYR A 708 -27.89 17.52 21.37
C TYR A 708 -28.05 16.92 19.99
N VAL A 709 -28.64 15.73 19.90
CA VAL A 709 -28.70 14.93 18.67
C VAL A 709 -30.14 14.74 18.22
N THR A 710 -30.40 14.90 16.93
CA THR A 710 -31.65 14.52 16.28
C THR A 710 -31.36 13.65 15.06
N VAL A 711 -32.14 12.58 14.90
CA VAL A 711 -32.00 11.65 13.77
C VAL A 711 -33.31 11.55 13.01
N TRP A 712 -33.23 11.62 11.69
CA TRP A 712 -34.34 11.43 10.75
C TRP A 712 -34.06 10.24 9.84
N GLN A 713 -35.12 9.66 9.29
CA GLN A 713 -35.02 8.60 8.29
C GLN A 713 -34.70 9.22 6.91
N GLY A 714 -33.77 8.64 6.17
CA GLY A 714 -33.38 9.07 4.83
C GLY A 714 -32.18 10.00 4.80
N ARG A 715 -31.95 10.67 3.67
CA ARG A 715 -30.71 11.46 3.40
C ARG A 715 -30.76 12.92 3.85
N SER A 716 -31.84 13.36 4.49
CA SER A 716 -32.01 14.74 4.93
C SER A 716 -32.99 14.83 6.10
N ASN A 717 -33.05 16.00 6.74
CA ASN A 717 -34.01 16.31 7.80
C ASN A 717 -35.47 16.49 7.30
N ALA A 718 -35.72 16.32 6.00
CA ALA A 718 -37.08 16.31 5.43
C ALA A 718 -37.81 14.98 5.64
N GLY A 719 -37.09 13.92 6.03
CA GLY A 719 -37.69 12.62 6.30
C GLY A 719 -38.37 12.52 7.68
N PRO A 720 -39.04 11.39 7.97
CA PRO A 720 -39.64 11.15 9.27
C PRO A 720 -38.63 11.26 10.43
N LEU A 721 -39.02 11.95 11.51
CA LEU A 721 -38.23 11.98 12.74
C LEU A 721 -38.13 10.57 13.33
N VAL A 722 -36.90 10.11 13.57
CA VAL A 722 -36.63 8.82 14.22
C VAL A 722 -36.54 9.00 15.73
N GLY A 723 -35.79 10.01 16.19
CA GLY A 723 -35.60 10.22 17.62
C GLY A 723 -34.60 11.32 17.97
N ARG A 724 -34.36 11.48 19.26
CA ARG A 724 -33.43 12.46 19.84
C ARG A 724 -32.56 11.82 20.92
N GLY A 725 -31.45 12.47 21.26
CA GLY A 725 -30.55 12.03 22.32
C GLY A 725 -29.59 13.12 22.75
N ILE A 726 -28.83 12.83 23.81
CA ILE A 726 -27.75 13.69 24.29
C ILE A 726 -26.48 12.85 24.40
N LEU A 727 -25.39 13.35 23.83
CA LEU A 727 -24.06 12.73 23.91
C LEU A 727 -23.09 13.65 24.64
N TYR A 728 -22.12 13.06 25.32
CA TYR A 728 -21.10 13.76 26.08
C TYR A 728 -19.70 13.28 25.67
N ILE A 729 -18.71 14.16 25.73
CA ILE A 729 -17.29 13.77 25.68
C ILE A 729 -16.75 13.64 27.09
N ALA A 730 -16.15 12.49 27.40
CA ALA A 730 -15.49 12.27 28.69
C ALA A 730 -14.17 13.05 28.77
N PRO A 731 -13.72 13.50 29.96
CA PRO A 731 -12.44 14.20 30.10
C PRO A 731 -11.24 13.44 29.54
N GLU A 732 -11.20 12.13 29.76
CA GLU A 732 -10.16 11.25 29.21
C GLU A 732 -10.18 11.20 27.67
N ASP A 733 -11.37 11.15 27.07
CA ASP A 733 -11.55 11.12 25.63
C ASP A 733 -11.21 12.48 24.99
N PHE A 734 -11.46 13.59 25.69
CA PHE A 734 -11.01 14.91 25.27
C PHE A 734 -9.48 15.05 25.28
N ILE A 735 -8.80 14.53 26.31
CA ILE A 735 -7.33 14.51 26.35
C ILE A 735 -6.77 13.68 25.19
N LYS A 736 -7.36 12.52 24.89
CA LYS A 736 -7.01 11.72 23.70
C LYS A 736 -7.26 12.49 22.41
N GLN A 737 -8.38 13.21 22.28
CA GLN A 737 -8.67 14.02 21.09
C GLN A 737 -7.57 15.05 20.82
N LEU A 738 -7.06 15.72 21.86
CA LEU A 738 -5.97 16.70 21.70
C LEU A 738 -4.72 16.05 21.08
N THR A 739 -4.39 14.80 21.41
CA THR A 739 -3.24 14.09 20.83
C THR A 739 -3.47 13.66 19.38
N THR A 740 -4.72 13.65 18.89
CA THR A 740 -5.04 13.34 17.49
C THR A 740 -4.94 14.55 16.56
N THR A 741 -4.82 15.76 17.11
CA THR A 741 -4.83 16.99 16.31
C THR A 741 -3.56 17.11 15.50
N LYS A 742 -3.69 17.28 14.18
CA LYS A 742 -2.58 17.37 13.23
C LYS A 742 -2.82 18.47 12.20
N ILE A 743 -1.79 19.27 11.94
CA ILE A 743 -1.80 20.20 10.81
C ILE A 743 -1.47 19.41 9.54
N THR A 744 -2.34 19.54 8.53
CA THR A 744 -2.21 18.85 7.26
C THR A 744 -1.54 19.77 6.22
N ASN A 745 -0.80 19.18 5.28
CA ASN A 745 -0.14 19.89 4.17
C ASN A 745 0.81 21.03 4.61
N ALA A 746 1.30 21.00 5.85
CA ALA A 746 2.29 21.97 6.31
C ALA A 746 3.59 21.84 5.48
N PRO A 747 4.16 22.94 4.98
CA PRO A 747 5.38 22.90 4.16
C PRO A 747 6.64 22.54 4.96
N SER A 748 6.59 22.62 6.29
CA SER A 748 7.69 22.26 7.19
C SER A 748 7.19 21.93 8.59
N LYS A 749 8.00 21.18 9.35
CA LYS A 749 7.76 20.87 10.78
C LYS A 749 7.64 22.12 11.65
N VAL A 750 8.35 23.19 11.30
CA VAL A 750 8.26 24.49 12.00
C VAL A 750 6.91 25.15 11.76
N THR A 751 6.40 25.08 10.51
CA THR A 751 5.08 25.63 10.17
C THR A 751 3.97 24.82 10.83
N GLU A 752 4.08 23.49 10.79
CA GLU A 752 3.18 22.56 11.49
C GLU A 752 3.04 22.91 12.99
N ALA A 753 4.15 23.10 13.71
CA ALA A 753 4.11 23.46 15.12
C ALA A 753 3.48 24.84 15.37
N LYS A 754 3.81 25.84 14.55
CA LYS A 754 3.25 27.20 14.67
C LYS A 754 1.74 27.20 14.43
N ASP A 755 1.28 26.54 13.39
CA ASP A 755 -0.14 26.50 13.02
C ASP A 755 -0.97 25.66 14.00
N LEU A 756 -0.38 24.62 14.61
CA LEU A 756 -1.00 23.90 15.71
C LEU A 756 -1.27 24.81 16.91
N VAL A 757 -0.28 25.63 17.29
CA VAL A 757 -0.43 26.62 18.36
C VAL A 757 -1.46 27.69 17.99
N ARG A 758 -1.47 28.18 16.74
CA ARG A 758 -2.47 29.15 16.26
C ARG A 758 -3.89 28.59 16.35
N PHE A 759 -4.09 27.35 15.91
CA PHE A 759 -5.38 26.67 16.02
C PHE A 759 -5.81 26.53 17.49
N GLY A 760 -4.90 26.06 18.36
CA GLY A 760 -5.16 25.92 19.80
C GLY A 760 -5.52 27.25 20.47
N MET A 761 -4.77 28.33 20.18
CA MET A 761 -5.04 29.67 20.71
C MET A 761 -6.37 30.25 20.22
N HIS A 762 -6.75 29.99 18.96
CA HIS A 762 -8.05 30.43 18.46
C HIS A 762 -9.19 29.69 19.15
N PHE A 763 -9.09 28.37 19.27
CA PHE A 763 -10.09 27.55 19.95
C PHE A 763 -10.26 27.98 21.41
N MET A 764 -9.16 28.12 22.15
CA MET A 764 -9.17 28.63 23.53
C MET A 764 -9.63 30.08 23.60
N GLY A 765 -9.26 30.92 22.64
CA GLY A 765 -9.64 32.33 22.58
C GLY A 765 -11.13 32.54 22.34
N GLU A 766 -11.78 31.71 21.51
CA GLU A 766 -13.22 31.74 21.31
C GLU A 766 -13.98 31.26 22.56
N LEU A 767 -13.44 30.28 23.28
CA LEU A 767 -13.93 29.93 24.60
C LEU A 767 -13.75 31.11 25.57
N TRP A 768 -12.57 31.72 25.64
CA TRP A 768 -12.31 32.88 26.52
C TRP A 768 -13.15 34.11 26.17
N LYS A 769 -13.48 34.37 24.90
CA LYS A 769 -14.40 35.46 24.53
C LYS A 769 -15.82 35.21 25.05
N THR A 770 -16.20 33.94 25.17
CA THR A 770 -17.50 33.53 25.72
C THR A 770 -17.48 33.64 27.25
N TYR A 771 -16.44 33.12 27.92
CA TYR A 771 -16.39 33.00 29.40
C TYR A 771 -15.60 34.10 30.14
N GLY A 772 -14.71 34.82 29.46
CA GLY A 772 -13.67 35.67 30.06
C GLY A 772 -14.11 37.10 30.41
N LEU A 773 -15.28 37.54 29.93
CA LEU A 773 -15.85 38.85 30.26
C LEU A 773 -16.37 38.92 31.72
N HIS A 774 -16.63 37.77 32.36
CA HIS A 774 -17.09 37.70 33.75
C HIS A 774 -15.94 37.65 34.77
N LEU A 775 -14.80 37.01 34.46
CA LEU A 775 -13.64 36.93 35.37
C LEU A 775 -13.01 38.30 35.68
N VAL A 776 -13.18 39.28 34.78
CA VAL A 776 -12.75 40.68 35.02
C VAL A 776 -13.81 41.47 35.82
N ARG A 777 -15.08 41.04 35.78
CA ARG A 777 -16.19 41.66 36.53
C ARG A 777 -16.33 41.18 37.97
N GLU A 778 -15.81 40.00 38.30
CA GLU A 778 -15.73 39.51 39.69
C GLU A 778 -14.41 39.91 40.39
N ALA A 779 -13.43 40.42 39.64
CA ALA A 779 -12.14 40.91 40.14
C ALA A 779 -12.06 42.44 40.29
N ILE A 780 -13.13 43.17 39.97
CA ILE A 780 -13.36 44.61 40.22
C ILE A 780 -14.57 44.71 41.14
#